data_AF-A0AAX0XWD7-F1
#
_entry.id   AF-A0AAX0XWD7-F1
#
_cell.length_a   1.000
_cell.length_b   1.000
_cell.length_c   1.000
_cell.angle_alpha   90.00
_cell.angle_beta   90.00
_cell.angle_gamma   90.00
#
_symmetry.space_group_name_H-M   'P 1'
#
loop_
_entity.id
_entity.type
_entity.pdbx_description
1 polymer ?
#
loop_
_entity_poly.entity_id
_entity_poly.type
_entity_poly.pdbx_seq_one_letter_code
_entity_poly.pdbx_strand_id
1 'polypeptide(L)'
;MSFDIAMNFILPPCGGKKAHITAPFGEKRVSGPHKGVDFNYIGGQSGINMEHPAAFSPVDGKVIFSGGSFGTVKILDKKGFSHEILHLFSQNVKEGESVKAGVTQIGKMGGRGPQKIDQYAMHIHYQIKDSSGKIVNPQEWWANKDATSNSNPIDVKPIASPCLPITQADGKEFKDAKSLASILGSEANYLLGLNTWHGGIHISDKKAPWVKDIYPVRCMADGEVVAFRMMPDYLASSFKGQEYRYSNSFCLVRHHFKQPKSAEGNKGSTQKESSSEKGGSTEDNGFTYYTLYMHLCPWDKWPKNSRYRLKKGWRVRHSIPNHDYQPPALTLKAGEEFELVEGVTAQRGYVTGQGEFEFARIKVLSNGASSKEVLATKGMDSLWMAQDPSAIEKVGNIVRPMWVYDKIEARVKEDMVGRADPQAQKGKTGHYVAGESVFSVPAGSLISFDAHRCEWQEVRGRARRMARCVVQPLGRPVWLCVEEENIEIKRQEPTHLGKLYELPTPVPIRAGETIGYLGMYEAPTSTEGGMSSKHMVHIELFSDDPRAEAVVSSKEWKDKGFTLIDGSDSDGALDPAKIPPFFLNLYRHASDDKELKDNDLTVKKLENAVDSIENYDRVKGMVVKHSSEWWAPTSTVMMERFKSIFSEVTELPALISHEVDRVESTGWMHRLMNHRVEGPKVWHLHPFSLFEISVLSQRSGNLFTYADAEDALRIIFNKYGYDMAVVIERMYRDETGHFKSLQYKNCGTGGMEAFGNQPYYGWDKTFFEKNPSYMPIGTWSAFENKGKSGSGGNIQVTDRKKTFIKFPSVVAAMEYKVFYIKKHNGNWARWHNASDANIQKTYRDYISKINPKISNSLKGEK
;
A
#
# COMPACT_ATOMS: atom_id res chain seq x y z
N MET A 1 -13.67 -10.60 -12.68
CA MET A 1 -15.00 -11.21 -12.95
C MET A 1 -15.01 -11.72 -14.39
N SER A 2 -15.72 -12.80 -14.75
CA SER A 2 -15.77 -13.21 -16.18
C SER A 2 -16.63 -12.24 -17.01
N PHE A 3 -16.40 -12.17 -18.33
CA PHE A 3 -17.22 -11.40 -19.26
C PHE A 3 -18.69 -11.87 -19.28
N ASP A 4 -18.96 -13.12 -18.90
CA ASP A 4 -20.33 -13.65 -18.75
C ASP A 4 -21.14 -12.88 -17.73
N ILE A 5 -20.51 -12.32 -16.69
CA ILE A 5 -21.18 -11.46 -15.70
C ILE A 5 -21.64 -10.16 -16.35
N ALA A 6 -20.82 -9.58 -17.24
CA ALA A 6 -21.18 -8.37 -18.00
C ALA A 6 -22.35 -8.64 -18.95
N MET A 7 -22.30 -9.77 -19.68
CA MET A 7 -23.39 -10.17 -20.56
C MET A 7 -24.69 -10.40 -19.78
N ASN A 8 -24.61 -11.03 -18.60
CA ASN A 8 -25.78 -11.24 -17.74
C ASN A 8 -26.28 -9.94 -17.07
N PHE A 9 -25.44 -8.93 -16.89
CA PHE A 9 -25.91 -7.61 -16.49
C PHE A 9 -26.61 -6.92 -17.65
N ILE A 10 -26.05 -6.93 -18.85
CA ILE A 10 -26.62 -6.22 -20.00
C ILE A 10 -27.90 -6.91 -20.48
N LEU A 11 -27.89 -8.24 -20.61
CA LEU A 11 -29.02 -9.09 -20.99
C LEU A 11 -29.19 -10.22 -19.94
N PRO A 12 -29.92 -9.97 -18.85
CA PRO A 12 -30.16 -10.97 -17.81
C PRO A 12 -30.84 -12.23 -18.37
N PRO A 13 -30.53 -13.44 -17.84
CA PRO A 13 -31.21 -14.66 -18.27
C PRO A 13 -32.74 -14.53 -18.17
N CYS A 14 -33.44 -14.88 -19.24
CA CYS A 14 -34.89 -14.76 -19.32
C CYS A 14 -35.48 -16.04 -19.91
N GLY A 15 -36.51 -16.60 -19.26
CA GLY A 15 -37.16 -17.85 -19.69
C GLY A 15 -36.20 -19.05 -19.80
N GLY A 16 -35.17 -19.12 -18.96
CA GLY A 16 -34.15 -20.19 -18.98
C GLY A 16 -33.08 -20.05 -20.08
N LYS A 17 -33.17 -19.04 -20.95
CA LYS A 17 -32.19 -18.76 -22.00
C LYS A 17 -31.17 -17.74 -21.52
N LYS A 18 -29.88 -18.04 -21.70
CA LYS A 18 -28.76 -17.14 -21.41
C LYS A 18 -28.27 -16.45 -22.68
N ALA A 19 -27.65 -15.28 -22.52
CA ALA A 19 -26.91 -14.64 -23.60
C ALA A 19 -25.64 -15.42 -23.92
N HIS A 20 -25.23 -15.39 -25.19
CA HIS A 20 -24.00 -15.99 -25.69
C HIS A 20 -23.36 -15.09 -26.75
N ILE A 21 -22.04 -15.17 -26.86
CA ILE A 21 -21.27 -14.43 -27.87
C ILE A 21 -21.60 -14.98 -29.26
N THR A 22 -22.02 -14.09 -30.15
CA THR A 22 -22.23 -14.38 -31.57
C THR A 22 -21.08 -13.91 -32.44
N ALA A 23 -20.32 -12.90 -31.98
CA ALA A 23 -19.07 -12.48 -32.62
C ALA A 23 -18.08 -11.93 -31.56
N PRO A 24 -16.88 -12.51 -31.40
CA PRO A 24 -15.91 -12.04 -30.43
C PRO A 24 -15.20 -10.75 -30.88
N PHE A 25 -14.47 -10.14 -29.95
CA PHE A 25 -13.56 -9.04 -30.24
C PHE A 25 -12.43 -9.49 -31.17
N GLY A 26 -12.06 -8.65 -32.13
CA GLY A 26 -10.96 -8.91 -33.07
C GLY A 26 -11.32 -9.88 -34.21
N GLU A 27 -12.56 -10.37 -34.29
CA GLU A 27 -13.03 -11.18 -35.43
C GLU A 27 -12.73 -10.46 -36.76
N LYS A 28 -12.07 -11.15 -37.69
CA LYS A 28 -11.68 -10.56 -38.98
C LYS A 28 -12.89 -10.41 -39.89
N ARG A 29 -13.26 -9.17 -40.21
CA ARG A 29 -14.29 -8.84 -41.19
C ARG A 29 -13.69 -8.07 -42.36
N VAL A 30 -14.42 -8.01 -43.47
CA VAL A 30 -14.01 -7.26 -44.69
C VAL A 30 -13.74 -5.77 -44.37
N SER A 31 -14.46 -5.21 -43.42
CA SER A 31 -14.32 -3.82 -42.96
C SER A 31 -13.20 -3.61 -41.91
N GLY A 32 -12.39 -4.62 -41.63
CA GLY A 32 -11.39 -4.63 -40.57
C GLY A 32 -11.81 -5.44 -39.33
N PRO A 33 -10.93 -5.54 -38.30
CA PRO A 33 -11.20 -6.32 -37.11
C PRO A 33 -12.39 -5.79 -36.32
N HIS A 34 -13.21 -6.69 -35.80
CA HIS A 34 -14.36 -6.36 -34.99
C HIS A 34 -13.93 -5.65 -33.69
N LYS A 35 -14.55 -4.50 -33.42
CA LYS A 35 -14.11 -3.55 -32.37
C LYS A 35 -14.83 -3.72 -31.03
N GLY A 36 -15.73 -4.68 -30.94
CA GLY A 36 -16.52 -4.97 -29.75
C GLY A 36 -16.83 -6.46 -29.67
N VAL A 37 -17.80 -6.81 -28.84
CA VAL A 37 -18.34 -8.18 -28.76
C VAL A 37 -19.82 -8.11 -29.06
N ASP A 38 -20.28 -8.95 -29.98
CA ASP A 38 -21.69 -9.10 -30.32
C ASP A 38 -22.25 -10.29 -29.56
N PHE A 39 -23.40 -10.12 -28.92
CA PHE A 39 -24.09 -11.20 -28.23
C PHE A 39 -25.62 -11.02 -28.22
N ASN A 40 -26.32 -12.14 -28.11
CA ASN A 40 -27.78 -12.22 -27.92
C ASN A 40 -28.16 -13.52 -27.18
N TYR A 41 -29.45 -13.74 -26.91
CA TYR A 41 -29.90 -14.99 -26.28
C TYR A 41 -29.69 -16.19 -27.22
N ILE A 42 -29.41 -17.36 -26.64
CA ILE A 42 -29.31 -18.61 -27.41
C ILE A 42 -30.62 -18.85 -28.20
N GLY A 43 -30.49 -19.12 -29.51
CA GLY A 43 -31.62 -19.30 -30.44
C GLY A 43 -31.59 -18.38 -31.67
N GLY A 44 -30.59 -17.51 -31.82
CA GLY A 44 -30.39 -16.71 -33.02
C GLY A 44 -31.51 -15.68 -33.27
N GLN A 45 -31.88 -15.43 -34.51
CA GLN A 45 -32.89 -14.44 -34.90
C GLN A 45 -34.33 -14.95 -34.71
N SER A 46 -34.63 -15.49 -33.54
CA SER A 46 -35.94 -16.08 -33.20
C SER A 46 -36.29 -15.90 -31.73
N GLY A 47 -37.58 -16.09 -31.39
CA GLY A 47 -38.08 -16.03 -30.01
C GLY A 47 -37.78 -14.71 -29.32
N ILE A 48 -37.32 -14.78 -28.06
CA ILE A 48 -37.05 -13.61 -27.21
C ILE A 48 -36.12 -12.57 -27.85
N ASN A 49 -35.22 -12.95 -28.77
CA ASN A 49 -34.37 -11.99 -29.46
C ASN A 49 -35.16 -11.04 -30.38
N MET A 50 -36.31 -11.48 -30.89
CA MET A 50 -37.21 -10.67 -31.73
C MET A 50 -38.18 -9.82 -30.92
N GLU A 51 -38.23 -9.98 -29.59
CA GLU A 51 -39.15 -9.24 -28.69
C GLU A 51 -38.54 -7.95 -28.13
N HIS A 52 -37.34 -7.55 -28.59
CA HIS A 52 -36.60 -6.39 -28.10
C HIS A 52 -36.41 -6.39 -26.56
N PRO A 53 -35.72 -7.40 -26.00
CA PRO A 53 -35.55 -7.56 -24.57
C PRO A 53 -34.83 -6.34 -23.95
N ALA A 54 -35.15 -6.05 -22.69
CA ALA A 54 -34.55 -4.95 -21.96
C ALA A 54 -33.04 -5.11 -21.84
N ALA A 55 -32.30 -4.03 -22.11
CA ALA A 55 -30.86 -3.96 -21.93
C ALA A 55 -30.52 -3.06 -20.74
N PHE A 56 -29.61 -3.48 -19.87
CA PHE A 56 -29.23 -2.76 -18.65
C PHE A 56 -27.78 -2.31 -18.67
N SER A 57 -27.46 -1.36 -17.78
CA SER A 57 -26.09 -0.87 -17.63
C SER A 57 -25.15 -2.01 -17.18
N PRO A 58 -23.98 -2.20 -17.82
CA PRO A 58 -22.99 -3.14 -17.34
C PRO A 58 -22.22 -2.65 -16.10
N VAL A 59 -22.19 -1.34 -15.84
CA VAL A 59 -21.37 -0.72 -14.79
C VAL A 59 -22.12 0.37 -14.04
N ASP A 60 -21.61 0.72 -12.86
CA ASP A 60 -21.97 1.97 -12.20
C ASP A 60 -21.26 3.12 -12.91
N GLY A 61 -22.00 4.17 -13.28
CA GLY A 61 -21.39 5.27 -14.03
C GLY A 61 -22.35 6.39 -14.36
N LYS A 62 -21.88 7.29 -15.23
CA LYS A 62 -22.66 8.43 -15.73
C LYS A 62 -22.83 8.30 -17.23
N VAL A 63 -24.04 8.47 -17.73
CA VAL A 63 -24.32 8.50 -19.16
C VAL A 63 -23.69 9.76 -19.76
N ILE A 64 -22.77 9.57 -20.71
CA ILE A 64 -22.07 10.65 -21.42
C ILE A 64 -22.56 10.81 -22.86
N PHE A 65 -23.40 9.90 -23.34
CA PHE A 65 -24.07 10.02 -24.63
C PHE A 65 -25.24 9.03 -24.69
N SER A 66 -26.36 9.45 -25.28
CA SER A 66 -27.51 8.59 -25.57
C SER A 66 -28.18 9.05 -26.87
N GLY A 67 -28.17 8.20 -27.90
CA GLY A 67 -28.76 8.48 -29.21
C GLY A 67 -27.88 8.11 -30.40
N GLY A 68 -27.94 8.90 -31.47
CA GLY A 68 -27.18 8.66 -32.70
C GLY A 68 -27.76 7.58 -33.61
N SER A 69 -27.21 7.47 -34.81
CA SER A 69 -27.73 6.62 -35.90
C SER A 69 -27.59 5.12 -35.62
N PHE A 70 -26.74 4.72 -34.67
CA PHE A 70 -26.60 3.34 -34.18
C PHE A 70 -27.43 3.05 -32.92
N GLY A 71 -28.18 4.01 -32.39
CA GLY A 71 -28.92 3.83 -31.14
C GLY A 71 -28.01 3.56 -29.93
N THR A 72 -26.96 4.36 -29.76
CA THR A 72 -25.89 4.12 -28.79
C THR A 72 -26.20 4.70 -27.42
N VAL A 73 -25.82 3.98 -26.36
CA VAL A 73 -25.65 4.53 -25.00
C VAL A 73 -24.19 4.40 -24.60
N LYS A 74 -23.59 5.50 -24.10
CA LYS A 74 -22.22 5.52 -23.58
C LYS A 74 -22.21 5.88 -22.11
N ILE A 75 -21.50 5.07 -21.31
CA ILE A 75 -21.47 5.19 -19.86
C ILE A 75 -20.02 5.33 -19.44
N LEU A 76 -19.69 6.45 -18.79
CA LEU A 76 -18.38 6.69 -18.22
C LEU A 76 -18.34 6.10 -16.80
N ASP A 77 -17.47 5.13 -16.59
CA ASP A 77 -17.25 4.54 -15.26
C ASP A 77 -16.37 5.47 -14.39
N LYS A 78 -16.21 5.10 -13.11
CA LYS A 78 -15.38 5.86 -12.16
C LYS A 78 -13.87 5.84 -12.50
N LYS A 79 -13.42 4.91 -13.34
CA LYS A 79 -12.02 4.74 -13.75
C LYS A 79 -11.70 5.44 -15.07
N GLY A 80 -12.68 6.12 -15.67
CA GLY A 80 -12.53 6.86 -16.91
C GLY A 80 -12.69 6.02 -18.19
N PHE A 81 -13.21 4.79 -18.09
CA PHE A 81 -13.54 3.97 -19.26
C PHE A 81 -14.95 4.31 -19.77
N SER A 82 -15.08 4.39 -21.08
CA SER A 82 -16.36 4.57 -21.77
C SER A 82 -16.88 3.21 -22.24
N HIS A 83 -17.98 2.77 -21.63
CA HIS A 83 -18.73 1.58 -21.98
C HIS A 83 -19.80 1.95 -23.01
N GLU A 84 -19.64 1.50 -24.25
CA GLU A 84 -20.53 1.85 -25.37
C GLU A 84 -21.38 0.63 -25.77
N ILE A 85 -22.71 0.77 -25.67
CA ILE A 85 -23.72 -0.23 -26.04
C ILE A 85 -24.42 0.28 -27.30
N LEU A 86 -24.33 -0.47 -28.39
CA LEU A 86 -24.81 -0.09 -29.72
C LEU A 86 -25.97 -0.99 -30.18
N HIS A 87 -26.60 -0.60 -31.28
CA HIS A 87 -27.70 -1.28 -31.97
C HIS A 87 -29.01 -1.39 -31.17
N LEU A 88 -29.16 -0.59 -30.10
CA LEU A 88 -30.40 -0.58 -29.31
C LEU A 88 -31.59 -0.08 -30.16
N PHE A 89 -32.70 -0.80 -30.04
CA PHE A 89 -33.99 -0.44 -30.64
C PHE A 89 -34.54 0.86 -30.05
N SER A 90 -34.44 1.01 -28.72
CA SER A 90 -34.79 2.21 -27.97
C SER A 90 -33.79 2.48 -26.85
N GLN A 91 -33.64 3.75 -26.46
CA GLN A 91 -32.81 4.19 -25.34
C GLN A 91 -33.72 4.77 -24.24
N ASN A 92 -33.44 4.45 -22.98
CA ASN A 92 -34.25 4.81 -21.83
C ASN A 92 -33.57 5.81 -20.88
N VAL A 93 -32.34 6.21 -21.18
CA VAL A 93 -31.52 7.11 -20.36
C VAL A 93 -31.03 8.32 -21.15
N LYS A 94 -30.73 9.43 -20.47
CA LYS A 94 -30.25 10.68 -21.09
C LYS A 94 -28.83 11.04 -20.63
N GLU A 95 -28.13 11.84 -21.43
CA GLU A 95 -26.82 12.37 -21.04
C GLU A 95 -26.91 13.12 -19.71
N GLY A 96 -25.97 12.84 -18.80
CA GLY A 96 -25.95 13.37 -17.45
C GLY A 96 -26.50 12.43 -16.37
N GLU A 97 -27.26 11.40 -16.75
CA GLU A 97 -27.93 10.49 -15.83
C GLU A 97 -26.96 9.49 -15.18
N SER A 98 -27.15 9.21 -13.89
CA SER A 98 -26.40 8.19 -13.16
C SER A 98 -27.07 6.84 -13.31
N VAL A 99 -26.28 5.81 -13.61
CA VAL A 99 -26.78 4.44 -13.86
C VAL A 99 -26.10 3.44 -12.94
N LYS A 100 -26.80 2.36 -12.61
CA LYS A 100 -26.36 1.27 -11.74
C LYS A 100 -26.24 -0.04 -12.50
N ALA A 101 -25.12 -0.75 -12.31
CA ALA A 101 -24.82 -2.02 -12.97
C ALA A 101 -25.92 -3.06 -12.73
N GLY A 102 -26.43 -3.69 -13.79
CA GLY A 102 -27.46 -4.73 -13.74
C GLY A 102 -28.84 -4.27 -13.22
N VAL A 103 -29.00 -2.98 -12.90
CA VAL A 103 -30.22 -2.42 -12.28
C VAL A 103 -30.88 -1.40 -13.19
N THR A 104 -30.11 -0.43 -13.71
CA THR A 104 -30.69 0.63 -14.55
C THR A 104 -30.87 0.13 -15.98
N GLN A 105 -32.12 0.06 -16.45
CA GLN A 105 -32.44 -0.23 -17.84
C GLN A 105 -32.00 0.94 -18.73
N ILE A 106 -31.11 0.68 -19.68
CA ILE A 106 -30.55 1.69 -20.57
C ILE A 106 -31.25 1.71 -21.94
N GLY A 107 -31.94 0.64 -22.30
CA GLY A 107 -32.64 0.54 -23.58
C GLY A 107 -33.28 -0.82 -23.82
N LYS A 108 -33.52 -1.13 -25.09
CA LYS A 108 -33.96 -2.44 -25.58
C LYS A 108 -33.04 -2.93 -26.70
N MET A 109 -32.68 -4.20 -26.69
CA MET A 109 -31.85 -4.82 -27.73
C MET A 109 -32.52 -4.71 -29.10
N GLY A 110 -31.73 -4.50 -30.16
CA GLY A 110 -32.23 -4.34 -31.52
C GLY A 110 -31.17 -4.67 -32.57
N GLY A 111 -31.37 -4.12 -33.76
CA GLY A 111 -30.45 -4.22 -34.90
C GLY A 111 -30.22 -2.88 -35.59
N ARG A 112 -30.37 -1.77 -34.85
CA ARG A 112 -30.38 -0.42 -35.42
C ARG A 112 -29.03 -0.07 -36.04
N GLY A 113 -29.03 0.36 -37.29
CA GLY A 113 -27.86 0.87 -37.97
C GLY A 113 -28.13 2.23 -38.63
N PRO A 114 -27.09 2.84 -39.21
CA PRO A 114 -27.14 4.20 -39.72
C PRO A 114 -28.14 4.42 -40.86
N GLN A 115 -28.55 3.35 -41.56
CA GLN A 115 -29.46 3.41 -42.70
C GLN A 115 -30.90 3.10 -42.30
N LYS A 116 -31.14 2.18 -41.36
CA LYS A 116 -32.48 1.79 -40.89
C LYS A 116 -32.45 1.11 -39.51
N ILE A 117 -33.62 1.04 -38.87
CA ILE A 117 -33.78 0.54 -37.49
C ILE A 117 -33.52 -0.98 -37.33
N ASP A 118 -33.53 -1.73 -38.42
CA ASP A 118 -33.37 -3.18 -38.54
C ASP A 118 -32.25 -3.54 -39.53
N GLN A 119 -31.21 -2.69 -39.61
CA GLN A 119 -30.11 -2.88 -40.56
C GLN A 119 -29.27 -4.12 -40.26
N TYR A 120 -29.09 -4.44 -38.99
CA TYR A 120 -28.33 -5.60 -38.52
C TYR A 120 -29.25 -6.63 -37.88
N ALA A 121 -28.74 -7.85 -37.75
CA ALA A 121 -29.36 -8.88 -36.92
C ALA A 121 -29.58 -8.36 -35.48
N MET A 122 -30.57 -8.89 -34.76
CA MET A 122 -30.82 -8.54 -33.36
C MET A 122 -29.66 -9.00 -32.48
N HIS A 123 -28.93 -8.04 -31.90
CA HIS A 123 -27.83 -8.27 -30.96
C HIS A 123 -27.52 -7.01 -30.14
N ILE A 124 -26.76 -7.19 -29.07
CA ILE A 124 -26.01 -6.10 -28.44
C ILE A 124 -24.60 -6.11 -29.02
N HIS A 125 -24.15 -4.97 -29.55
CA HIS A 125 -22.72 -4.70 -29.73
C HIS A 125 -22.22 -3.95 -28.51
N TYR A 126 -21.24 -4.52 -27.81
CA TYR A 126 -20.63 -3.92 -26.64
C TYR A 126 -19.14 -3.68 -26.85
N GLN A 127 -18.71 -2.43 -26.67
CA GLN A 127 -17.30 -2.07 -26.76
C GLN A 127 -16.87 -1.16 -25.60
N ILE A 128 -15.58 -1.17 -25.29
CA ILE A 128 -15.00 -0.35 -24.23
C ILE A 128 -13.90 0.51 -24.84
N LYS A 129 -13.84 1.77 -24.42
CA LYS A 129 -12.72 2.67 -24.69
C LYS A 129 -12.08 3.13 -23.39
N ASP A 130 -10.76 3.21 -23.36
CA ASP A 130 -10.03 3.83 -22.25
C ASP A 130 -10.17 5.37 -22.26
N SER A 131 -9.57 6.02 -21.27
CA SER A 131 -9.61 7.47 -21.10
C SER A 131 -8.95 8.26 -22.24
N SER A 132 -8.12 7.60 -23.07
CA SER A 132 -7.53 8.17 -24.30
C SER A 132 -8.42 7.99 -25.53
N GLY A 133 -9.53 7.25 -25.40
CA GLY A 133 -10.44 6.92 -26.50
C GLY A 133 -10.02 5.68 -27.30
N LYS A 134 -8.97 4.96 -26.89
CA LYS A 134 -8.52 3.74 -27.55
C LYS A 134 -9.43 2.57 -27.18
N ILE A 135 -9.78 1.76 -28.18
CA ILE A 135 -10.62 0.58 -27.98
C ILE A 135 -9.82 -0.52 -27.27
N VAL A 136 -10.44 -1.13 -26.26
CA VAL A 136 -9.86 -2.24 -25.48
C VAL A 136 -10.74 -3.48 -25.61
N ASN A 137 -10.13 -4.67 -25.52
CA ASN A 137 -10.86 -5.94 -25.58
C ASN A 137 -11.83 -6.05 -24.39
N PRO A 138 -13.16 -6.08 -24.60
CA PRO A 138 -14.11 -6.16 -23.50
C PRO A 138 -13.99 -7.43 -22.67
N GLN A 139 -13.61 -8.56 -23.28
CA GLN A 139 -13.48 -9.85 -22.58
C GLN A 139 -12.29 -9.82 -21.61
N GLU A 140 -11.13 -9.35 -22.07
CA GLU A 140 -9.93 -9.17 -21.22
C GLU A 140 -10.13 -8.10 -20.16
N TRP A 141 -10.76 -6.97 -20.51
CA TRP A 141 -11.03 -5.90 -19.55
C TRP A 141 -11.90 -6.41 -18.41
N TRP A 142 -12.97 -7.15 -18.71
CA TRP A 142 -13.84 -7.70 -17.67
C TRP A 142 -13.14 -8.76 -16.82
N ALA A 143 -12.35 -9.64 -17.45
CA ALA A 143 -11.52 -10.63 -16.73
C ALA A 143 -10.62 -9.95 -15.68
N ASN A 144 -10.06 -8.79 -16.03
CA ASN A 144 -9.05 -8.08 -15.24
C ASN A 144 -9.58 -6.85 -14.46
N LYS A 145 -10.87 -6.47 -14.58
CA LYS A 145 -11.41 -5.24 -13.98
C LYS A 145 -11.34 -5.23 -12.44
N ASP A 146 -11.41 -6.41 -11.82
CA ASP A 146 -11.29 -6.63 -10.38
C ASP A 146 -9.87 -7.02 -9.97
N ALA A 147 -8.99 -7.34 -10.93
CA ALA A 147 -7.54 -7.48 -10.71
C ALA A 147 -6.85 -6.12 -10.46
N THR A 148 -7.62 -5.09 -10.11
CA THR A 148 -7.11 -3.79 -9.66
C THR A 148 -7.45 -3.48 -8.20
N SER A 149 -7.92 -4.48 -7.43
CA SER A 149 -7.80 -4.45 -5.96
C SER A 149 -6.66 -5.34 -5.42
N ASN A 150 -5.86 -5.97 -6.28
CA ASN A 150 -4.54 -6.50 -5.97
C ASN A 150 -3.76 -6.69 -7.29
N SER A 151 -2.53 -6.17 -7.32
CA SER A 151 -1.50 -6.22 -8.38
C SER A 151 -1.85 -5.63 -9.76
N ASN A 152 -1.24 -4.47 -10.07
CA ASN A 152 -1.07 -4.01 -11.46
C ASN A 152 0.29 -4.48 -12.00
N PRO A 153 0.41 -4.73 -13.33
CA PRO A 153 1.67 -5.01 -14.02
C PRO A 153 2.63 -3.81 -13.95
N ILE A 154 3.93 -4.09 -14.00
CA ILE A 154 5.02 -3.11 -14.20
C ILE A 154 4.92 -2.56 -15.63
N ASP A 155 3.95 -1.69 -15.84
CA ASP A 155 4.22 -0.43 -16.54
C ASP A 155 5.11 0.39 -15.60
N VAL A 156 5.91 1.34 -16.09
CA VAL A 156 6.54 2.34 -15.20
C VAL A 156 5.42 3.27 -14.71
N LYS A 157 4.55 2.73 -13.84
CA LYS A 157 3.71 3.46 -12.91
C LYS A 157 4.64 4.08 -11.87
N PRO A 158 4.30 5.27 -11.35
CA PRO A 158 5.09 5.93 -10.34
C PRO A 158 5.47 4.95 -9.21
N ILE A 159 6.69 5.09 -8.68
CA ILE A 159 7.15 4.46 -7.44
C ILE A 159 5.98 4.47 -6.45
N ALA A 160 5.61 3.30 -5.89
CA ALA A 160 4.55 3.30 -4.89
C ALA A 160 5.04 4.16 -3.72
N SER A 161 4.21 5.10 -3.26
CA SER A 161 4.57 5.92 -2.10
C SER A 161 4.89 4.98 -0.92
N PRO A 162 6.00 5.20 -0.20
CA PRO A 162 6.32 4.42 0.99
C PRO A 162 5.12 4.35 1.94
N CYS A 163 5.02 3.27 2.71
CA CYS A 163 3.95 3.05 3.68
C CYS A 163 4.53 2.64 5.04
N LEU A 164 3.70 2.71 6.09
CA LEU A 164 4.06 2.14 7.39
C LEU A 164 3.89 0.61 7.36
N PRO A 165 4.62 -0.13 8.21
CA PRO A 165 4.70 -1.59 8.11
C PRO A 165 3.41 -2.30 8.53
N ILE A 166 2.46 -1.60 9.16
CA ILE A 166 1.15 -2.13 9.54
C ILE A 166 0.07 -1.08 9.29
N THR A 167 -1.18 -1.53 9.13
CA THR A 167 -2.37 -0.67 9.09
C THR A 167 -3.00 -0.55 10.47
N GLN A 168 -3.99 0.32 10.60
CA GLN A 168 -4.89 0.36 11.75
C GLN A 168 -5.79 -0.89 11.80
N ALA A 169 -6.49 -1.08 12.91
CA ALA A 169 -7.41 -2.20 13.14
C ALA A 169 -8.56 -2.29 12.12
N ASP A 170 -8.91 -1.18 11.46
CA ASP A 170 -9.92 -1.11 10.42
C ASP A 170 -9.34 -1.27 9.00
N GLY A 171 -8.04 -1.56 8.89
CA GLY A 171 -7.33 -1.73 7.63
C GLY A 171 -6.87 -0.43 6.96
N LYS A 172 -7.16 0.74 7.55
CA LYS A 172 -6.71 2.03 7.01
C LYS A 172 -5.25 2.34 7.35
N GLU A 173 -4.61 3.17 6.55
CA GLU A 173 -3.28 3.70 6.84
C GLU A 173 -3.28 4.58 8.10
N PHE A 174 -2.14 4.62 8.79
CA PHE A 174 -1.91 5.63 9.81
C PHE A 174 -1.74 7.00 9.18
N LYS A 175 -2.11 8.04 9.92
CA LYS A 175 -1.96 9.42 9.47
C LYS A 175 -0.50 9.79 9.22
N ASP A 176 0.38 9.40 10.13
CA ASP A 176 1.81 9.71 10.13
C ASP A 176 2.57 8.68 10.98
N ALA A 177 3.89 8.66 10.87
CA ALA A 177 4.75 7.74 11.62
C ALA A 177 4.62 7.92 13.14
N LYS A 178 4.46 9.17 13.60
CA LYS A 178 4.30 9.50 15.01
C LYS A 178 3.03 8.92 15.61
N SER A 179 1.94 8.83 14.83
CA SER A 179 0.68 8.18 15.24
C SER A 179 0.87 6.69 15.49
N LEU A 180 1.65 5.99 14.65
CA LEU A 180 1.99 4.58 14.89
C LEU A 180 2.91 4.44 16.10
N ALA A 181 3.99 5.24 16.17
CA ALA A 181 4.91 5.23 17.30
C ALA A 181 4.19 5.47 18.64
N SER A 182 3.20 6.37 18.68
CA SER A 182 2.39 6.63 19.87
C SER A 182 1.58 5.42 20.35
N ILE A 183 1.15 4.53 19.45
CA ILE A 183 0.43 3.31 19.83
C ILE A 183 1.41 2.25 20.34
N LEU A 184 2.55 2.11 19.65
CA LEU A 184 3.60 1.17 20.05
C LEU A 184 4.17 1.54 21.43
N GLY A 185 4.30 2.84 21.74
CA GLY A 185 4.89 3.33 22.98
C GLY A 185 6.31 2.76 23.12
N SER A 186 6.58 2.10 24.25
CA SER A 186 7.89 1.47 24.51
C SER A 186 8.22 0.26 23.62
N GLU A 187 7.35 -0.14 22.69
CA GLU A 187 7.72 -1.11 21.64
C GLU A 187 8.40 -0.44 20.45
N ALA A 188 8.24 0.88 20.28
CA ALA A 188 8.98 1.67 19.29
C ALA A 188 10.42 2.00 19.73
N ASN A 189 10.93 1.33 20.76
CA ASN A 189 12.26 1.58 21.31
C ASN A 189 13.32 1.24 20.27
N TYR A 190 13.97 2.29 19.77
CA TYR A 190 15.15 2.27 18.92
C TYR A 190 16.30 2.79 19.78
N LEU A 191 17.50 2.22 19.66
CA LEU A 191 18.76 2.51 20.38
C LEU A 191 19.00 1.77 21.71
N LEU A 192 17.98 1.19 22.34
CA LEU A 192 18.12 0.49 23.63
C LEU A 192 17.11 -0.67 23.78
N GLY A 193 17.60 -1.84 24.18
CA GLY A 193 16.78 -3.02 24.48
C GLY A 193 17.53 -3.99 25.39
N LEU A 194 16.88 -4.53 26.43
CA LEU A 194 17.53 -5.42 27.42
C LEU A 194 18.87 -4.89 27.99
N ASN A 195 18.99 -3.57 28.23
CA ASN A 195 20.27 -2.93 28.61
C ASN A 195 21.44 -3.20 27.62
N THR A 196 21.13 -3.36 26.34
CA THR A 196 22.11 -3.39 25.25
C THR A 196 21.68 -2.44 24.14
N TRP A 197 22.62 -2.10 23.26
CA TRP A 197 22.34 -1.49 21.97
C TRP A 197 21.23 -2.26 21.26
N HIS A 198 20.29 -1.51 20.67
CA HIS A 198 19.19 -2.11 19.90
C HIS A 198 18.93 -1.32 18.61
N GLY A 199 19.12 -1.95 17.45
CA GLY A 199 19.08 -1.27 16.14
C GLY A 199 17.68 -1.08 15.54
N GLY A 200 16.67 -1.77 16.07
CA GLY A 200 15.33 -1.81 15.49
C GLY A 200 14.22 -1.47 16.48
N ILE A 201 12.99 -1.78 16.10
CA ILE A 201 11.79 -1.62 16.91
C ILE A 201 10.98 -2.92 16.96
N HIS A 202 10.02 -2.99 17.86
CA HIS A 202 9.09 -4.10 17.98
C HIS A 202 7.64 -3.69 17.68
N ILE A 203 6.88 -4.63 17.14
CA ILE A 203 5.42 -4.52 17.04
C ILE A 203 4.85 -5.83 17.56
N SER A 204 4.08 -5.78 18.66
CA SER A 204 3.46 -6.97 19.24
C SER A 204 1.94 -7.00 19.15
N ASP A 205 1.39 -8.19 19.37
CA ASP A 205 -0.06 -8.42 19.49
C ASP A 205 -0.67 -7.74 20.73
N LYS A 206 0.14 -7.25 21.67
CA LYS A 206 -0.35 -6.42 22.80
C LYS A 206 -0.74 -5.02 22.35
N LYS A 207 0.00 -4.45 21.40
CA LYS A 207 -0.24 -3.08 20.88
C LYS A 207 -1.05 -3.07 19.59
N ALA A 208 -0.86 -4.08 18.75
CA ALA A 208 -1.52 -4.23 17.46
C ALA A 208 -2.06 -5.67 17.27
N PRO A 209 -3.07 -6.09 18.06
CA PRO A 209 -3.58 -7.47 18.06
C PRO A 209 -4.07 -7.96 16.69
N TRP A 210 -4.58 -7.05 15.85
CA TRP A 210 -5.04 -7.38 14.49
C TRP A 210 -3.91 -7.79 13.55
N VAL A 211 -2.65 -7.46 13.85
CA VAL A 211 -1.50 -7.80 12.99
C VAL A 211 -1.07 -9.26 13.17
N LYS A 212 -1.52 -9.90 14.26
CA LYS A 212 -1.24 -11.30 14.53
C LYS A 212 -1.80 -12.22 13.44
N ASP A 213 -3.05 -12.01 13.06
CA ASP A 213 -3.77 -12.95 12.18
C ASP A 213 -4.84 -12.32 11.26
N ILE A 214 -5.08 -11.01 11.30
CA ILE A 214 -6.07 -10.33 10.43
C ILE A 214 -5.37 -9.59 9.30
N TYR A 215 -4.48 -8.65 9.64
CA TYR A 215 -3.71 -7.86 8.69
C TYR A 215 -2.22 -8.24 8.77
N PRO A 216 -1.51 -8.32 7.64
CA PRO A 216 -0.10 -8.67 7.67
C PRO A 216 0.79 -7.48 8.02
N VAL A 217 2.02 -7.78 8.43
CA VAL A 217 3.17 -6.89 8.31
C VAL A 217 3.48 -6.71 6.82
N ARG A 218 3.78 -5.49 6.40
CA ARG A 218 3.96 -5.09 4.99
C ARG A 218 5.32 -4.46 4.73
N CYS A 219 5.74 -4.51 3.46
CA CYS A 219 6.97 -3.89 2.99
C CYS A 219 6.80 -2.36 3.04
N MET A 220 7.75 -1.64 3.64
CA MET A 220 7.61 -0.19 3.87
C MET A 220 7.94 0.66 2.62
N ALA A 221 8.75 0.12 1.71
CA ALA A 221 9.17 0.80 0.49
C ALA A 221 9.33 -0.22 -0.63
N ASP A 222 9.29 0.25 -1.88
CA ASP A 222 9.64 -0.57 -3.04
C ASP A 222 11.09 -1.08 -2.88
N GLY A 223 11.34 -2.32 -3.27
CA GLY A 223 12.63 -2.95 -3.12
C GLY A 223 12.67 -4.37 -3.68
N GLU A 224 13.61 -5.14 -3.18
CA GLU A 224 13.85 -6.51 -3.61
C GLU A 224 14.20 -7.36 -2.39
N VAL A 225 13.50 -8.49 -2.21
CA VAL A 225 13.88 -9.50 -1.22
C VAL A 225 15.18 -10.12 -1.70
N VAL A 226 16.19 -10.16 -0.82
CA VAL A 226 17.54 -10.66 -1.15
C VAL A 226 17.91 -11.91 -0.34
N ALA A 227 17.34 -12.07 0.85
CA ALA A 227 17.53 -13.26 1.67
C ALA A 227 16.33 -13.45 2.61
N PHE A 228 16.06 -14.69 3.00
CA PHE A 228 15.06 -14.99 4.02
C PHE A 228 15.40 -16.27 4.78
N ARG A 229 14.72 -16.47 5.90
CA ARG A 229 14.56 -17.76 6.56
C ARG A 229 13.09 -17.92 6.91
N MET A 230 12.42 -18.95 6.42
CA MET A 230 11.05 -19.25 6.80
C MET A 230 11.03 -20.61 7.48
N MET A 231 10.78 -20.65 8.78
CA MET A 231 10.70 -21.91 9.51
C MET A 231 9.37 -22.61 9.21
N PRO A 232 9.32 -23.96 9.20
CA PRO A 232 8.06 -24.69 9.15
C PRO A 232 7.24 -24.46 10.43
N ASP A 233 7.87 -24.62 11.59
CA ASP A 233 7.29 -24.39 12.93
C ASP A 233 8.22 -23.50 13.78
N TYR A 234 7.78 -23.11 14.97
CA TYR A 234 8.57 -22.41 15.97
C TYR A 234 9.74 -23.28 16.46
N LEU A 235 10.84 -22.61 16.82
CA LEU A 235 11.89 -23.23 17.61
C LEU A 235 11.45 -23.27 19.08
N ALA A 236 12.06 -24.15 19.85
CA ALA A 236 11.87 -24.22 21.30
C ALA A 236 13.22 -24.17 22.01
N SER A 237 13.28 -23.45 23.13
CA SER A 237 14.35 -23.55 24.12
C SER A 237 13.78 -24.14 25.41
N SER A 238 14.62 -24.81 26.20
CA SER A 238 14.22 -25.39 27.48
C SER A 238 14.86 -24.63 28.63
N PHE A 239 14.08 -24.28 29.65
CA PHE A 239 14.57 -23.75 30.91
C PHE A 239 13.79 -24.39 32.05
N LYS A 240 14.51 -24.99 33.02
CA LYS A 240 13.92 -25.71 34.16
C LYS A 240 12.88 -26.78 33.77
N GLY A 241 13.05 -27.42 32.62
CA GLY A 241 12.12 -28.44 32.12
C GLY A 241 10.84 -27.89 31.47
N GLN A 242 10.67 -26.57 31.39
CA GLN A 242 9.62 -25.91 30.61
C GLN A 242 10.15 -25.51 29.23
N GLU A 243 9.36 -25.74 28.18
CA GLU A 243 9.67 -25.31 26.82
C GLU A 243 9.13 -23.91 26.52
N TYR A 244 9.93 -23.11 25.81
CA TYR A 244 9.63 -21.74 25.40
C TYR A 244 9.79 -21.60 23.89
N ARG A 245 8.70 -21.29 23.19
CA ARG A 245 8.71 -21.19 21.73
C ARG A 245 9.12 -19.81 21.26
N TYR A 246 9.88 -19.76 20.17
CA TYR A 246 10.28 -18.51 19.54
C TYR A 246 10.41 -18.66 18.03
N SER A 247 10.16 -17.57 17.30
CA SER A 247 10.39 -17.54 15.86
C SER A 247 11.82 -17.12 15.51
N ASN A 248 12.40 -17.81 14.54
CA ASN A 248 13.63 -17.43 13.86
C ASN A 248 13.38 -17.21 12.35
N SER A 249 12.12 -16.94 11.96
CA SER A 249 11.79 -16.62 10.57
C SER A 249 12.03 -15.13 10.31
N PHE A 250 12.57 -14.79 9.15
CA PHE A 250 12.80 -13.41 8.73
C PHE A 250 12.74 -13.20 7.22
N CYS A 251 12.57 -11.94 6.82
CA CYS A 251 12.70 -11.47 5.45
C CYS A 251 13.64 -10.26 5.42
N LEU A 252 14.65 -10.28 4.55
CA LEU A 252 15.56 -9.15 4.31
C LEU A 252 15.24 -8.52 2.95
N VAL A 253 14.88 -7.24 2.96
CA VAL A 253 14.56 -6.47 1.75
C VAL A 253 15.64 -5.42 1.53
N ARG A 254 16.23 -5.39 0.34
CA ARG A 254 17.13 -4.34 -0.14
C ARG A 254 16.33 -3.26 -0.85
N HIS A 255 16.66 -2.01 -0.58
CA HIS A 255 16.03 -0.83 -1.13
C HIS A 255 17.09 0.13 -1.67
N HIS A 256 16.65 1.10 -2.47
CA HIS A 256 17.51 2.19 -2.92
C HIS A 256 16.83 3.53 -2.65
N PHE A 257 17.42 4.32 -1.75
CA PHE A 257 16.98 5.68 -1.50
C PHE A 257 17.52 6.61 -2.58
N LYS A 258 16.67 7.42 -3.19
CA LYS A 258 17.07 8.43 -4.20
C LYS A 258 16.89 9.83 -3.62
N GLN A 259 17.98 10.60 -3.55
CA GLN A 259 17.88 12.02 -3.19
C GLN A 259 17.32 12.83 -4.36
N PRO A 260 16.35 13.74 -4.14
CA PRO A 260 15.89 14.66 -5.18
C PRO A 260 17.02 15.59 -5.63
N LYS A 261 17.13 15.86 -6.93
CA LYS A 261 18.08 16.85 -7.44
C LYS A 261 17.66 18.25 -7.00
N SER A 262 18.52 18.95 -6.28
CA SER A 262 18.36 20.37 -5.94
C SER A 262 18.27 21.21 -7.23
N ALA A 263 17.27 22.07 -7.36
CA ALA A 263 17.05 22.91 -8.54
C ALA A 263 18.05 24.09 -8.68
N GLU A 264 19.10 24.15 -7.86
CA GLU A 264 20.09 25.23 -7.85
C GLU A 264 21.45 24.71 -8.31
N GLY A 265 21.58 24.47 -9.62
CA GLY A 265 22.83 24.03 -10.23
C GLY A 265 23.00 24.47 -11.68
N ASN A 266 22.24 25.46 -12.15
CA ASN A 266 22.41 26.00 -13.51
C ASN A 266 22.87 27.46 -13.45
N LYS A 267 24.11 27.64 -13.01
CA LYS A 267 24.90 28.85 -13.30
C LYS A 267 26.29 28.45 -13.76
N GLY A 268 26.42 28.42 -15.08
CA GLY A 268 27.60 28.78 -15.89
C GLY A 268 28.98 28.38 -15.39
N SER A 269 29.55 27.36 -16.04
CA SER A 269 30.94 27.43 -16.50
C SER A 269 31.08 26.64 -17.80
N THR A 270 31.29 27.39 -18.87
CA THR A 270 31.83 26.89 -20.14
C THR A 270 33.26 26.42 -19.89
N GLN A 271 33.54 25.13 -19.96
CA GLN A 271 34.90 24.64 -20.19
C GLN A 271 34.91 23.40 -21.08
N LYS A 272 35.90 23.43 -21.97
CA LYS A 272 36.05 22.69 -23.23
C LYS A 272 36.13 21.18 -23.04
N GLU A 273 35.62 20.49 -24.05
CA GLU A 273 35.94 19.10 -24.38
C GLU A 273 37.45 18.89 -24.48
N SER A 274 37.95 17.94 -23.70
CA SER A 274 39.11 17.13 -24.07
C SER A 274 38.84 15.69 -23.64
N SER A 275 38.86 14.82 -24.63
CA SER A 275 38.73 13.37 -24.58
C SER A 275 39.68 12.70 -23.58
N SER A 276 39.13 11.86 -22.70
CA SER A 276 39.75 10.57 -22.34
C SER A 276 38.69 9.63 -21.76
N GLU A 277 38.66 8.41 -22.29
CA GLU A 277 37.77 7.32 -21.91
C GLU A 277 38.02 6.87 -20.47
N LYS A 278 36.99 6.95 -19.62
CA LYS A 278 36.65 5.96 -18.59
C LYS A 278 35.15 6.05 -18.34
N GLY A 279 34.43 4.94 -18.54
CA GLY A 279 32.98 4.86 -18.33
C GLY A 279 32.62 5.14 -16.86
N GLY A 280 32.12 6.34 -16.59
CA GLY A 280 31.53 6.73 -15.32
C GLY A 280 30.00 6.75 -15.44
N SER A 281 29.33 5.95 -14.62
CA SER A 281 27.89 5.98 -14.40
C SER A 281 27.42 7.40 -14.06
N THR A 282 26.26 7.79 -14.59
CA THR A 282 25.49 8.96 -14.11
C THR A 282 25.44 8.95 -12.58
N GLU A 283 25.99 9.98 -11.92
CA GLU A 283 26.06 10.09 -10.46
C GLU A 283 24.66 9.95 -9.84
N ASP A 284 24.49 8.87 -9.07
CA ASP A 284 23.29 8.54 -8.32
C ASP A 284 23.47 9.07 -6.88
N ASN A 285 22.85 10.21 -6.56
CA ASN A 285 22.92 10.87 -5.25
C ASN A 285 22.14 10.12 -4.14
N GLY A 286 21.99 8.80 -4.27
CA GLY A 286 21.27 7.93 -3.37
C GLY A 286 22.17 7.03 -2.53
N PHE A 287 21.56 6.17 -1.73
CA PHE A 287 22.24 5.07 -1.05
C PHE A 287 21.35 3.84 -0.94
N THR A 288 21.97 2.66 -0.95
CA THR A 288 21.32 1.38 -0.71
C THR A 288 21.10 1.19 0.79
N TYR A 289 19.93 0.67 1.17
CA TYR A 289 19.63 0.32 2.56
C TYR A 289 18.80 -0.96 2.61
N TYR A 290 18.70 -1.57 3.78
CA TYR A 290 17.99 -2.80 4.01
C TYR A 290 16.94 -2.63 5.09
N THR A 291 15.79 -3.27 4.90
CA THR A 291 14.82 -3.50 5.96
C THR A 291 14.83 -4.98 6.34
N LEU A 292 15.10 -5.27 7.62
CA LEU A 292 14.99 -6.61 8.17
C LEU A 292 13.68 -6.74 8.95
N TYR A 293 12.89 -7.75 8.60
CA TYR A 293 11.70 -8.16 9.34
C TYR A 293 11.96 -9.49 10.02
N MET A 294 12.27 -9.48 11.31
CA MET A 294 12.69 -10.64 12.10
C MET A 294 11.56 -11.13 13.04
N HIS A 295 11.61 -12.39 13.44
CA HIS A 295 10.59 -13.08 14.25
C HIS A 295 9.22 -13.21 13.56
N LEU A 296 9.19 -13.36 12.23
CA LEU A 296 7.93 -13.57 11.49
C LEU A 296 7.26 -14.91 11.84
N CYS A 297 5.95 -15.02 11.68
CA CYS A 297 5.22 -16.25 11.89
C CYS A 297 5.73 -17.38 10.95
N PRO A 298 6.05 -18.59 11.46
CA PRO A 298 6.41 -19.75 10.66
C PRO A 298 5.30 -20.18 9.70
N TRP A 299 5.69 -20.89 8.65
CA TRP A 299 4.83 -21.30 7.54
C TRP A 299 3.57 -22.05 7.99
N ASP A 300 3.71 -23.06 8.85
CA ASP A 300 2.58 -23.91 9.26
C ASP A 300 1.58 -23.21 10.17
N LYS A 301 1.99 -22.07 10.74
CA LYS A 301 1.23 -21.27 11.70
C LYS A 301 0.59 -20.03 11.09
N TRP A 302 0.78 -19.78 9.81
CA TRP A 302 0.08 -18.70 9.13
C TRP A 302 -1.44 -18.87 9.21
N PRO A 303 -2.18 -17.76 9.20
CA PRO A 303 -3.64 -17.80 9.05
C PRO A 303 -4.02 -18.66 7.83
N LYS A 304 -4.91 -19.64 8.05
CA LYS A 304 -5.35 -20.61 7.01
C LYS A 304 -6.69 -20.25 6.39
N ASN A 305 -7.62 -19.73 7.18
CA ASN A 305 -8.97 -19.37 6.73
C ASN A 305 -9.24 -17.86 6.79
N SER A 306 -9.93 -17.35 5.77
CA SER A 306 -10.41 -15.96 5.80
C SER A 306 -11.38 -15.78 6.97
N ARG A 307 -11.26 -14.63 7.66
CA ARG A 307 -12.11 -14.28 8.79
C ARG A 307 -13.26 -13.37 8.37
N TYR A 308 -14.42 -13.63 8.94
CA TYR A 308 -15.66 -12.92 8.67
C TYR A 308 -16.29 -12.47 9.99
N ARG A 309 -17.06 -11.39 9.94
CA ARG A 309 -17.81 -10.83 11.06
C ARG A 309 -19.28 -10.67 10.70
N LEU A 310 -20.15 -10.89 11.68
CA LEU A 310 -21.58 -10.70 11.51
C LEU A 310 -21.98 -9.23 11.69
N LYS A 311 -22.74 -8.69 10.75
CA LYS A 311 -23.30 -7.32 10.81
C LYS A 311 -24.55 -7.23 11.70
N LYS A 312 -25.22 -8.35 11.92
CA LYS A 312 -26.49 -8.49 12.66
C LYS A 312 -26.55 -9.87 13.33
N GLY A 313 -27.48 -10.05 14.25
CA GLY A 313 -27.72 -11.37 14.84
C GLY A 313 -28.06 -12.41 13.75
N TRP A 314 -27.43 -13.58 13.81
CA TRP A 314 -27.53 -14.58 12.74
C TRP A 314 -27.67 -16.00 13.27
N ARG A 315 -28.62 -16.75 12.70
CA ARG A 315 -28.95 -18.10 13.15
C ARG A 315 -27.97 -19.12 12.56
N VAL A 316 -27.45 -19.98 13.41
CA VAL A 316 -26.55 -21.09 13.06
C VAL A 316 -27.18 -22.42 13.47
N ARG A 317 -26.77 -23.52 12.83
CA ARG A 317 -27.45 -24.82 12.92
C ARG A 317 -26.44 -25.95 13.08
N HIS A 318 -26.86 -27.05 13.73
CA HIS A 318 -26.04 -28.26 13.87
C HIS A 318 -25.95 -29.05 12.56
N SER A 319 -27.01 -28.99 11.77
CA SER A 319 -27.17 -29.66 10.47
C SER A 319 -27.76 -28.69 9.45
N ILE A 320 -27.63 -29.06 8.18
CA ILE A 320 -28.32 -28.38 7.08
C ILE A 320 -29.82 -28.68 7.22
N PRO A 321 -30.68 -27.64 7.24
CA PRO A 321 -32.11 -27.84 7.42
C PRO A 321 -32.74 -28.44 6.15
N ASN A 322 -33.69 -29.35 6.36
CA ASN A 322 -34.52 -29.97 5.34
C ASN A 322 -35.96 -29.40 5.40
N HIS A 323 -36.91 -30.01 4.70
CA HIS A 323 -38.31 -29.55 4.70
C HIS A 323 -38.99 -29.62 6.08
N ASP A 324 -38.45 -30.41 7.01
CA ASP A 324 -38.93 -30.49 8.40
C ASP A 324 -38.39 -29.32 9.23
N TYR A 325 -39.21 -28.83 10.17
CA TYR A 325 -38.80 -27.74 11.05
C TYR A 325 -37.65 -28.19 11.97
N GLN A 326 -36.43 -27.72 11.66
CA GLN A 326 -35.28 -27.82 12.56
C GLN A 326 -35.03 -26.46 13.22
N PRO A 327 -35.07 -26.35 14.56
CA PRO A 327 -34.75 -25.09 15.23
C PRO A 327 -33.26 -24.74 15.06
N PRO A 328 -32.90 -23.44 15.08
CA PRO A 328 -31.51 -23.04 15.08
C PRO A 328 -30.80 -23.54 16.36
N ALA A 329 -29.52 -23.90 16.23
CA ALA A 329 -28.68 -24.32 17.34
C ALA A 329 -28.45 -23.20 18.35
N LEU A 330 -28.18 -22.00 17.83
CA LEU A 330 -28.07 -20.74 18.56
C LEU A 330 -28.15 -19.56 17.57
N THR A 331 -28.21 -18.34 18.09
CA THR A 331 -28.08 -17.12 17.30
C THR A 331 -26.79 -16.42 17.69
N LEU A 332 -25.87 -16.31 16.74
CA LEU A 332 -24.65 -15.52 16.90
C LEU A 332 -25.02 -14.03 16.90
N LYS A 333 -24.31 -13.23 17.70
CA LYS A 333 -24.58 -11.79 17.84
C LYS A 333 -23.88 -11.00 16.73
N ALA A 334 -24.38 -9.77 16.49
CA ALA A 334 -23.66 -8.80 15.67
C ALA A 334 -22.26 -8.56 16.28
N GLY A 335 -21.24 -8.48 15.44
CA GLY A 335 -19.85 -8.36 15.85
C GLY A 335 -19.13 -9.69 16.08
N GLU A 336 -19.83 -10.83 16.15
CA GLU A 336 -19.15 -12.13 16.30
C GLU A 336 -18.41 -12.53 15.03
N GLU A 337 -17.20 -13.06 15.23
CA GLU A 337 -16.29 -13.46 14.16
C GLU A 337 -16.27 -14.98 13.96
N PHE A 338 -16.09 -15.41 12.72
CA PHE A 338 -16.02 -16.82 12.34
C PHE A 338 -15.08 -17.01 11.14
N GLU A 339 -14.64 -18.25 10.96
CA GLU A 339 -13.92 -18.73 9.79
C GLU A 339 -14.76 -19.76 9.04
N LEU A 340 -14.59 -19.84 7.73
CA LEU A 340 -15.11 -20.97 6.95
C LEU A 340 -14.22 -22.20 7.18
N VAL A 341 -14.83 -23.38 7.31
CA VAL A 341 -14.09 -24.63 7.45
C VAL A 341 -13.58 -25.06 6.07
N GLU A 342 -12.26 -25.12 5.92
CA GLU A 342 -11.59 -25.51 4.67
C GLU A 342 -11.95 -26.94 4.27
N GLY A 343 -12.04 -27.19 2.95
CA GLY A 343 -12.34 -28.51 2.40
C GLY A 343 -13.80 -28.96 2.51
N VAL A 344 -14.68 -28.16 3.14
CA VAL A 344 -16.11 -28.45 3.23
C VAL A 344 -16.88 -27.62 2.21
N THR A 345 -17.45 -28.27 1.21
CA THR A 345 -18.30 -27.60 0.22
C THR A 345 -19.58 -27.09 0.86
N ALA A 346 -20.01 -25.89 0.44
CA ALA A 346 -21.30 -25.37 0.83
C ALA A 346 -22.43 -26.25 0.28
N GLN A 347 -23.54 -26.33 1.01
CA GLN A 347 -24.65 -27.23 0.72
C GLN A 347 -25.98 -26.48 0.74
N ARG A 348 -26.92 -26.90 -0.09
CA ARG A 348 -28.25 -26.31 -0.12
C ARG A 348 -29.12 -26.88 0.99
N GLY A 349 -29.84 -26.01 1.69
CA GLY A 349 -30.81 -26.36 2.71
C GLY A 349 -32.06 -25.51 2.59
N TYR A 350 -33.19 -26.06 3.00
CA TYR A 350 -34.47 -25.36 2.99
C TYR A 350 -34.85 -24.92 4.39
N VAL A 351 -35.28 -23.67 4.55
CA VAL A 351 -35.79 -23.14 5.82
C VAL A 351 -37.27 -22.84 5.65
N THR A 352 -38.11 -23.57 6.40
CA THR A 352 -39.57 -23.42 6.37
C THR A 352 -39.99 -21.97 6.55
N GLY A 353 -40.77 -21.45 5.59
CA GLY A 353 -41.25 -20.06 5.58
C GLY A 353 -40.23 -19.01 5.12
N GLN A 354 -38.99 -19.39 4.79
CA GLN A 354 -37.93 -18.49 4.31
C GLN A 354 -37.33 -18.90 2.96
N GLY A 355 -37.45 -20.16 2.57
CA GLY A 355 -36.97 -20.66 1.27
C GLY A 355 -35.66 -21.42 1.34
N GLU A 356 -35.03 -21.60 0.18
CA GLU A 356 -33.77 -22.34 0.02
C GLU A 356 -32.55 -21.41 0.16
N PHE A 357 -31.54 -21.85 0.90
CA PHE A 357 -30.29 -21.12 1.12
C PHE A 357 -29.09 -22.04 0.93
N GLU A 358 -27.96 -21.44 0.56
CA GLU A 358 -26.67 -22.11 0.62
C GLU A 358 -26.09 -21.98 2.04
N PHE A 359 -25.70 -23.08 2.65
CA PHE A 359 -25.11 -23.15 3.98
C PHE A 359 -23.63 -23.51 3.86
N ALA A 360 -22.76 -22.74 4.52
CA ALA A 360 -21.36 -23.11 4.68
C ALA A 360 -21.10 -23.59 6.11
N ARG A 361 -20.10 -24.46 6.24
CA ARG A 361 -19.61 -24.89 7.54
C ARG A 361 -18.65 -23.85 8.10
N ILE A 362 -18.90 -23.41 9.32
CA ILE A 362 -18.17 -22.34 10.00
C ILE A 362 -17.59 -22.80 11.32
N LYS A 363 -16.49 -22.17 11.72
CA LYS A 363 -15.91 -22.24 13.06
C LYS A 363 -16.01 -20.87 13.72
N VAL A 364 -16.69 -20.78 14.84
CA VAL A 364 -16.88 -19.52 15.58
C VAL A 364 -15.59 -19.19 16.33
N LEU A 365 -15.10 -17.96 16.20
CA LEU A 365 -13.82 -17.53 16.76
C LEU A 365 -13.94 -16.69 18.04
N SER A 366 -15.13 -16.13 18.31
CA SER A 366 -15.31 -14.91 19.12
C SER A 366 -14.57 -14.82 20.46
N ASN A 367 -14.17 -13.58 20.79
CA ASN A 367 -13.61 -13.10 22.06
C ASN A 367 -14.67 -12.83 23.16
N GLY A 368 -15.93 -13.18 22.90
CA GLY A 368 -17.03 -13.08 23.86
C GLY A 368 -17.45 -14.47 24.34
N ALA A 369 -17.04 -14.80 25.57
CA ALA A 369 -17.34 -16.01 26.34
C ALA A 369 -18.59 -16.83 25.88
N SER A 370 -19.77 -16.20 25.78
CA SER A 370 -21.05 -16.92 25.71
C SER A 370 -21.26 -17.89 24.53
N SER A 371 -20.92 -17.55 23.28
CA SER A 371 -21.30 -18.43 22.13
C SER A 371 -20.32 -19.58 21.95
N LYS A 372 -19.03 -19.32 22.13
CA LYS A 372 -17.95 -20.32 22.02
C LYS A 372 -17.97 -21.28 23.21
N GLU A 373 -18.23 -20.79 24.43
CA GLU A 373 -18.41 -21.63 25.62
C GLU A 373 -19.61 -22.56 25.45
N VAL A 374 -20.75 -22.07 24.96
CA VAL A 374 -21.94 -22.90 24.68
C VAL A 374 -21.63 -24.01 23.66
N LEU A 375 -20.80 -23.74 22.66
CA LEU A 375 -20.38 -24.76 21.70
C LEU A 375 -19.40 -25.78 22.32
N ALA A 376 -18.45 -25.30 23.13
CA ALA A 376 -17.52 -26.16 23.85
C ALA A 376 -18.24 -27.08 24.87
N THR A 377 -19.24 -26.57 25.60
CA THR A 377 -20.04 -27.40 26.55
C THR A 377 -20.84 -28.48 25.82
N LYS A 378 -21.16 -28.26 24.55
CA LYS A 378 -21.86 -29.23 23.69
C LYS A 378 -20.92 -30.14 22.89
N GLY A 379 -19.60 -30.04 23.09
CA GLY A 379 -18.61 -30.85 22.38
C GLY A 379 -18.54 -30.55 20.88
N MET A 380 -18.89 -29.34 20.45
CA MET A 380 -18.96 -28.97 19.03
C MET A 380 -17.91 -27.94 18.65
N ASP A 381 -17.26 -28.16 17.50
CA ASP A 381 -16.20 -27.30 16.97
C ASP A 381 -16.63 -26.45 15.75
N SER A 382 -17.77 -26.78 15.14
CA SER A 382 -18.24 -26.21 13.88
C SER A 382 -19.76 -26.27 13.74
N LEU A 383 -20.32 -25.36 12.95
CA LEU A 383 -21.76 -25.22 12.70
C LEU A 383 -22.05 -24.93 11.23
N TRP A 384 -23.31 -25.06 10.82
CA TRP A 384 -23.79 -24.64 9.51
C TRP A 384 -24.45 -23.27 9.58
N MET A 385 -24.09 -22.41 8.64
CA MET A 385 -24.61 -21.04 8.55
C MET A 385 -25.01 -20.69 7.12
N ALA A 386 -26.23 -20.19 6.97
CA ALA A 386 -26.71 -19.67 5.69
C ALA A 386 -25.81 -18.51 5.24
N GLN A 387 -25.37 -18.57 3.99
CA GLN A 387 -24.52 -17.57 3.35
C GLN A 387 -25.40 -16.41 2.85
N ASP A 388 -25.29 -15.27 3.52
CA ASP A 388 -25.95 -14.03 3.10
C ASP A 388 -24.94 -12.86 3.19
N PRO A 389 -24.52 -12.28 2.04
CA PRO A 389 -23.62 -11.13 2.01
C PRO A 389 -24.13 -9.89 2.78
N SER A 390 -25.45 -9.77 2.99
CA SER A 390 -26.06 -8.71 3.81
C SER A 390 -25.79 -8.89 5.31
N ALA A 391 -25.50 -10.12 5.74
CA ALA A 391 -25.28 -10.46 7.14
C ALA A 391 -23.81 -10.54 7.52
N ILE A 392 -22.92 -10.63 6.54
CA ILE A 392 -21.50 -10.92 6.74
C ILE A 392 -20.64 -9.77 6.19
N GLU A 393 -19.59 -9.39 6.91
CA GLU A 393 -18.47 -8.62 6.39
C GLU A 393 -17.18 -9.44 6.47
N LYS A 394 -16.31 -9.27 5.48
CA LYS A 394 -14.98 -9.88 5.51
C LYS A 394 -14.06 -8.97 6.33
N VAL A 395 -13.41 -9.51 7.36
CA VAL A 395 -12.58 -8.73 8.31
C VAL A 395 -11.13 -8.66 7.87
N GLY A 396 -10.66 -9.68 7.16
CA GLY A 396 -9.29 -9.73 6.64
C GLY A 396 -9.19 -10.68 5.45
N ASN A 397 -8.25 -10.37 4.56
CA ASN A 397 -7.80 -11.30 3.54
C ASN A 397 -6.54 -11.97 4.03
N ILE A 398 -6.49 -13.31 3.98
CA ILE A 398 -5.20 -13.98 4.09
C ILE A 398 -4.41 -13.63 2.84
N VAL A 399 -3.28 -12.99 3.05
CA VAL A 399 -2.32 -12.71 1.99
C VAL A 399 -1.07 -13.48 2.35
N ARG A 400 -0.73 -14.47 1.53
CA ARG A 400 0.53 -15.19 1.68
C ARG A 400 1.63 -14.44 0.90
N PRO A 401 2.77 -14.13 1.52
CA PRO A 401 3.88 -13.47 0.84
C PRO A 401 4.38 -14.30 -0.35
N MET A 402 4.51 -13.66 -1.52
CA MET A 402 4.94 -14.33 -2.74
C MET A 402 6.42 -14.73 -2.71
N TRP A 403 7.24 -14.00 -1.96
CA TRP A 403 8.69 -14.18 -1.91
C TRP A 403 9.12 -15.54 -1.32
N VAL A 404 8.27 -16.23 -0.56
CA VAL A 404 8.58 -17.55 0.01
C VAL A 404 8.52 -18.65 -1.07
N TYR A 405 7.68 -18.48 -2.08
CA TYR A 405 7.43 -19.53 -3.08
C TYR A 405 8.53 -19.57 -4.12
N ASP A 406 9.30 -20.66 -4.11
CA ASP A 406 10.27 -21.01 -5.13
C ASP A 406 9.58 -21.80 -6.24
N LYS A 407 9.03 -22.98 -5.94
CA LYS A 407 8.42 -23.84 -6.94
C LYS A 407 7.00 -23.37 -7.24
N ILE A 408 6.79 -22.94 -8.48
CA ILE A 408 5.48 -22.54 -8.99
C ILE A 408 5.01 -23.58 -10.00
N GLU A 409 3.80 -24.09 -9.80
CA GLU A 409 3.02 -24.70 -10.87
C GLU A 409 2.14 -23.62 -11.48
N ALA A 410 1.93 -23.64 -12.79
CA ALA A 410 1.03 -22.71 -13.42
C ALA A 410 0.37 -23.33 -14.64
N ARG A 411 -0.79 -22.79 -15.00
CA ARG A 411 -1.47 -23.08 -16.26
C ARG A 411 -1.21 -21.96 -17.25
N VAL A 412 -0.79 -22.30 -18.45
CA VAL A 412 -0.61 -21.33 -19.54
C VAL A 412 -1.98 -20.80 -19.99
N LYS A 413 -2.15 -19.49 -20.09
CA LYS A 413 -3.44 -18.86 -20.43
C LYS A 413 -3.72 -18.82 -21.93
N GLU A 414 -2.68 -18.58 -22.72
CA GLU A 414 -2.71 -18.46 -24.18
C GLU A 414 -1.53 -19.20 -24.80
N ASP A 415 -1.54 -19.49 -26.10
CA ASP A 415 -0.41 -20.15 -26.74
C ASP A 415 0.88 -19.33 -26.59
N MET A 416 1.87 -19.92 -25.93
CA MET A 416 3.14 -19.26 -25.64
C MET A 416 4.25 -19.79 -26.56
N VAL A 417 5.21 -18.94 -26.88
CA VAL A 417 6.42 -19.35 -27.60
C VAL A 417 7.44 -19.88 -26.59
N GLY A 418 7.68 -21.19 -26.64
CA GLY A 418 8.77 -21.84 -25.93
C GLY A 418 10.11 -21.56 -26.61
N ARG A 419 11.08 -21.09 -25.83
CA ARG A 419 12.40 -20.64 -26.30
C ARG A 419 13.55 -21.49 -25.78
N ALA A 420 14.64 -21.50 -26.54
CA ALA A 420 15.93 -22.07 -26.13
C ALA A 420 16.59 -21.21 -25.04
N ASP A 421 17.75 -21.64 -24.55
CA ASP A 421 18.54 -20.87 -23.59
C ASP A 421 18.89 -19.48 -24.16
N PRO A 422 18.94 -18.44 -23.29
CA PRO A 422 19.23 -17.09 -23.72
C PRO A 422 20.62 -16.98 -24.36
N GLN A 423 20.76 -16.04 -25.29
CA GLN A 423 22.04 -15.75 -25.92
C GLN A 423 22.97 -15.09 -24.90
N ALA A 424 24.27 -15.41 -24.97
CA ALA A 424 25.28 -14.83 -24.07
C ALA A 424 25.44 -13.29 -24.24
N GLN A 425 24.95 -12.71 -25.34
CA GLN A 425 25.00 -11.28 -25.60
C GLN A 425 23.82 -10.55 -24.96
N LYS A 426 24.09 -9.37 -24.39
CA LYS A 426 23.06 -8.45 -23.89
C LYS A 426 22.49 -7.61 -25.03
N GLY A 427 21.17 -7.47 -25.05
CA GLY A 427 20.44 -6.64 -26.00
C GLY A 427 20.43 -5.16 -25.62
N LYS A 428 19.59 -4.40 -26.31
CA LYS A 428 19.39 -2.95 -26.10
C LYS A 428 18.83 -2.61 -24.72
N THR A 429 18.12 -3.55 -24.10
CA THR A 429 17.57 -3.36 -22.74
C THR A 429 18.59 -3.63 -21.64
N GLY A 430 19.84 -4.01 -21.98
CA GLY A 430 20.86 -4.40 -21.00
C GLY A 430 20.67 -5.81 -20.39
N HIS A 431 19.68 -6.55 -20.88
CA HIS A 431 19.36 -7.93 -20.48
C HIS A 431 19.79 -8.91 -21.58
N TYR A 432 19.99 -10.19 -21.23
CA TYR A 432 20.30 -11.23 -22.23
C TYR A 432 19.18 -11.34 -23.27
N VAL A 433 19.55 -11.55 -24.54
CA VAL A 433 18.55 -11.75 -25.61
C VAL A 433 17.94 -13.14 -25.48
N ALA A 434 16.62 -13.23 -25.51
CA ALA A 434 15.93 -14.51 -25.38
C ALA A 434 16.28 -15.45 -26.54
N GLY A 435 16.38 -16.74 -26.25
CA GLY A 435 16.74 -17.75 -27.24
C GLY A 435 15.74 -17.89 -28.39
N GLU A 436 16.18 -18.60 -29.43
CA GLU A 436 15.35 -18.90 -30.61
C GLU A 436 14.08 -19.66 -30.23
N SER A 437 13.05 -19.52 -31.07
CA SER A 437 11.77 -20.21 -30.85
C SER A 437 11.96 -21.71 -31.13
N VAL A 438 11.62 -22.56 -30.16
CA VAL A 438 11.79 -24.02 -30.27
C VAL A 438 10.46 -24.69 -30.60
N PHE A 439 9.41 -24.43 -29.82
CA PHE A 439 8.06 -24.94 -30.06
C PHE A 439 7.00 -24.07 -29.38
N SER A 440 5.74 -24.19 -29.80
CA SER A 440 4.60 -23.52 -29.15
C SER A 440 4.11 -24.37 -27.97
N VAL A 441 3.88 -23.72 -26.83
CA VAL A 441 3.26 -24.30 -25.64
C VAL A 441 1.78 -23.90 -25.64
N PRO A 442 0.84 -24.85 -25.85
CA PRO A 442 -0.57 -24.52 -26.00
C PRO A 442 -1.20 -23.94 -24.73
N ALA A 443 -2.22 -23.10 -24.90
CA ALA A 443 -3.12 -22.69 -23.83
C ALA A 443 -3.65 -23.89 -23.03
N GLY A 444 -3.76 -23.75 -21.72
CA GLY A 444 -4.16 -24.81 -20.81
C GLY A 444 -3.04 -25.76 -20.38
N SER A 445 -1.85 -25.71 -21.00
CA SER A 445 -0.70 -26.52 -20.60
C SER A 445 -0.29 -26.26 -19.15
N LEU A 446 0.06 -27.32 -18.42
CA LEU A 446 0.63 -27.20 -17.09
C LEU A 446 2.15 -27.05 -17.19
N ILE A 447 2.68 -26.03 -16.52
CA ILE A 447 4.10 -25.75 -16.44
C ILE A 447 4.53 -25.70 -14.97
N SER A 448 5.78 -26.04 -14.70
CA SER A 448 6.40 -25.78 -13.40
C SER A 448 7.75 -25.09 -13.56
N PHE A 449 8.03 -24.09 -12.73
CA PHE A 449 9.29 -23.35 -12.74
C PHE A 449 9.70 -22.91 -11.34
N ASP A 450 10.97 -22.53 -11.20
CA ASP A 450 11.53 -21.93 -9.99
C ASP A 450 11.45 -20.39 -10.11
N ALA A 451 10.56 -19.78 -9.33
CA ALA A 451 10.29 -18.34 -9.32
C ALA A 451 11.47 -17.51 -8.79
N HIS A 452 12.40 -18.11 -8.06
CA HIS A 452 13.63 -17.47 -7.58
C HIS A 452 14.75 -17.50 -8.62
N ARG A 453 14.55 -18.22 -9.74
CA ARG A 453 15.44 -18.27 -10.91
C ARG A 453 14.83 -17.63 -12.16
N CYS A 454 13.80 -16.81 -11.98
CA CYS A 454 13.28 -15.99 -13.07
C CYS A 454 14.31 -14.94 -13.46
N GLU A 455 14.43 -14.70 -14.75
CA GLU A 455 15.36 -13.72 -15.32
C GLU A 455 14.63 -12.74 -16.22
N TRP A 456 15.16 -11.52 -16.31
CA TRP A 456 14.74 -10.59 -17.36
C TRP A 456 15.52 -10.88 -18.63
N GLN A 457 14.82 -11.11 -19.74
CA GLN A 457 15.42 -11.31 -21.06
C GLN A 457 14.76 -10.39 -22.09
N GLU A 458 15.51 -9.98 -23.11
CA GLU A 458 14.99 -9.19 -24.22
C GLU A 458 14.24 -10.09 -25.21
N VAL A 459 12.93 -9.85 -25.34
CA VAL A 459 12.06 -10.48 -26.34
C VAL A 459 11.52 -9.37 -27.23
N ARG A 460 11.91 -9.36 -28.50
CA ARG A 460 11.46 -8.35 -29.49
C ARG A 460 11.68 -6.90 -29.02
N GLY A 461 12.86 -6.62 -28.46
CA GLY A 461 13.24 -5.27 -28.01
C GLY A 461 12.61 -4.81 -26.69
N ARG A 462 11.97 -5.73 -25.94
CA ARG A 462 11.40 -5.45 -24.61
C ARG A 462 11.94 -6.44 -23.59
N ALA A 463 12.23 -5.97 -22.38
CA ALA A 463 12.54 -6.85 -21.26
C ALA A 463 11.27 -7.59 -20.83
N ARG A 464 11.33 -8.90 -20.73
CA ARG A 464 10.24 -9.78 -20.29
C ARG A 464 10.73 -10.70 -19.18
N ARG A 465 9.86 -11.03 -18.22
CA ARG A 465 10.17 -11.97 -17.13
C ARG A 465 10.07 -13.40 -17.68
N MET A 466 11.21 -14.05 -17.81
CA MET A 466 11.35 -15.39 -18.35
C MET A 466 11.71 -16.39 -17.25
N ALA A 467 11.23 -17.63 -17.37
CA ALA A 467 11.65 -18.72 -16.50
C ALA A 467 11.87 -20.00 -17.31
N ARG A 468 12.82 -20.81 -16.86
CA ARG A 468 13.02 -22.16 -17.36
C ARG A 468 11.94 -23.08 -16.79
N CYS A 469 10.97 -23.41 -17.64
CA CYS A 469 9.76 -24.14 -17.28
C CYS A 469 9.84 -25.59 -17.74
N VAL A 470 9.34 -26.51 -16.93
CA VAL A 470 9.07 -27.90 -17.35
C VAL A 470 7.60 -27.98 -17.75
N VAL A 471 7.33 -28.34 -19.01
CA VAL A 471 5.95 -28.48 -19.54
C VAL A 471 5.47 -29.93 -19.35
N GLN A 472 4.33 -30.12 -18.71
CA GLN A 472 3.73 -31.44 -18.51
C GLN A 472 2.82 -31.85 -19.69
N PRO A 473 2.71 -33.16 -20.02
CA PRO A 473 3.43 -34.29 -19.42
C PRO A 473 4.83 -34.52 -20.03
N LEU A 474 5.21 -33.73 -21.03
CA LEU A 474 6.39 -33.96 -21.88
C LEU A 474 7.73 -33.89 -21.12
N GLY A 475 7.77 -33.19 -19.98
CA GLY A 475 8.95 -33.09 -19.11
C GLY A 475 10.11 -32.28 -19.71
N ARG A 476 9.92 -31.60 -20.85
CA ARG A 476 10.98 -30.85 -21.53
C ARG A 476 11.15 -29.46 -20.90
N PRO A 477 12.38 -29.06 -20.53
CA PRO A 477 12.67 -27.70 -20.07
C PRO A 477 12.65 -26.73 -21.26
N VAL A 478 12.01 -25.58 -21.08
CA VAL A 478 11.89 -24.52 -22.09
C VAL A 478 11.74 -23.16 -21.43
N TRP A 479 12.28 -22.11 -22.03
CA TRP A 479 12.10 -20.76 -21.52
C TRP A 479 10.75 -20.18 -21.94
N LEU A 480 9.99 -19.68 -20.98
CA LEU A 480 8.66 -19.09 -21.17
C LEU A 480 8.55 -17.75 -20.45
N CYS A 481 7.73 -16.85 -21.00
CA CYS A 481 7.41 -15.57 -20.36
C CYS A 481 6.37 -15.74 -19.26
N VAL A 482 6.82 -15.95 -18.01
CA VAL A 482 5.98 -16.29 -16.85
C VAL A 482 5.37 -15.08 -16.14
N GLU A 483 5.09 -14.02 -16.91
CA GLU A 483 4.36 -12.87 -16.39
C GLU A 483 2.91 -13.24 -16.09
N GLU A 484 2.31 -12.62 -15.07
CA GLU A 484 0.97 -12.98 -14.57
C GLU A 484 -0.11 -12.92 -15.66
N GLU A 485 0.07 -12.08 -16.68
CA GLU A 485 -0.81 -12.00 -17.85
C GLU A 485 -0.83 -13.30 -18.68
N ASN A 486 0.28 -14.04 -18.71
CA ASN A 486 0.46 -15.24 -19.54
C ASN A 486 0.15 -16.55 -18.81
N ILE A 487 0.15 -16.54 -17.46
CA ILE A 487 0.02 -17.76 -16.66
C ILE A 487 -0.98 -17.60 -15.51
N GLU A 488 -1.64 -18.69 -15.15
CA GLU A 488 -2.47 -18.83 -13.96
C GLU A 488 -1.71 -19.65 -12.92
N ILE A 489 -1.24 -18.98 -11.86
CA ILE A 489 -0.34 -19.57 -10.86
C ILE A 489 -1.12 -20.46 -9.88
N LYS A 490 -0.65 -21.70 -9.73
CA LYS A 490 -0.96 -22.63 -8.64
C LYS A 490 0.27 -22.76 -7.73
N ARG A 491 0.14 -22.22 -6.52
CA ARG A 491 1.26 -22.22 -5.56
C ARG A 491 1.48 -23.62 -4.99
N GLN A 492 2.75 -24.00 -4.86
CA GLN A 492 3.18 -25.22 -4.18
C GLN A 492 3.80 -24.87 -2.82
N GLU A 493 4.03 -25.87 -1.99
CA GLU A 493 4.75 -25.67 -0.75
C GLU A 493 6.21 -25.26 -1.02
N PRO A 494 6.74 -24.25 -0.32
CA PRO A 494 8.13 -23.80 -0.49
C PRO A 494 9.13 -24.92 -0.17
N THR A 495 10.18 -25.08 -0.99
CA THR A 495 11.17 -26.16 -0.76
C THR A 495 12.34 -25.77 0.14
N HIS A 496 12.47 -24.48 0.46
CA HIS A 496 13.56 -23.91 1.26
C HIS A 496 13.21 -23.62 2.72
N LEU A 497 12.10 -24.19 3.23
CA LEU A 497 11.73 -24.03 4.64
C LEU A 497 12.85 -24.51 5.59
N GLY A 498 13.01 -23.80 6.71
CA GLY A 498 14.00 -24.07 7.76
C GLY A 498 15.43 -23.65 7.44
N LYS A 499 15.71 -23.11 6.24
CA LYS A 499 17.07 -22.75 5.79
C LYS A 499 17.26 -21.24 5.77
N LEU A 500 18.50 -20.79 6.03
CA LEU A 500 18.96 -19.49 5.56
C LEU A 500 19.08 -19.56 4.04
N TYR A 501 18.23 -18.85 3.33
CA TYR A 501 18.18 -18.89 1.88
C TYR A 501 18.51 -17.53 1.29
N GLU A 502 19.66 -17.46 0.63
CA GLU A 502 20.06 -16.34 -0.20
C GLU A 502 19.44 -16.50 -1.59
N LEU A 503 18.67 -15.51 -2.00
CA LEU A 503 17.97 -15.58 -3.28
C LEU A 503 18.98 -15.52 -4.43
N PRO A 504 19.03 -16.51 -5.33
CA PRO A 504 19.95 -16.45 -6.47
C PRO A 504 19.63 -15.29 -7.40
N THR A 505 18.36 -14.88 -7.47
CA THR A 505 17.93 -13.62 -8.08
C THR A 505 16.99 -12.90 -7.11
N PRO A 506 17.26 -11.62 -6.78
CA PRO A 506 16.39 -10.85 -5.90
C PRO A 506 14.95 -10.82 -6.40
N VAL A 507 13.99 -10.95 -5.48
CA VAL A 507 12.56 -10.98 -5.81
C VAL A 507 11.98 -9.58 -5.59
N PRO A 508 11.45 -8.91 -6.63
CA PRO A 508 10.84 -7.59 -6.46
C PRO A 508 9.68 -7.62 -5.46
N ILE A 509 9.61 -6.61 -4.61
CA ILE A 509 8.53 -6.41 -3.64
C ILE A 509 8.18 -4.93 -3.57
N ARG A 510 6.87 -4.63 -3.54
CA ARG A 510 6.38 -3.25 -3.51
C ARG A 510 6.04 -2.78 -2.11
N ALA A 511 6.07 -1.47 -1.88
CA ALA A 511 5.50 -0.86 -0.69
C ALA A 511 4.04 -1.33 -0.52
N GLY A 512 3.68 -1.76 0.69
CA GLY A 512 2.37 -2.31 1.03
C GLY A 512 2.17 -3.80 0.72
N GLU A 513 3.09 -4.45 0.01
CA GLU A 513 3.00 -5.91 -0.19
C GLU A 513 3.30 -6.65 1.10
N THR A 514 2.69 -7.84 1.25
CA THR A 514 2.78 -8.63 2.47
C THR A 514 4.19 -9.18 2.68
N ILE A 515 4.73 -8.91 3.86
CA ILE A 515 5.94 -9.55 4.39
C ILE A 515 5.55 -10.81 5.15
N GLY A 516 4.64 -10.71 6.13
CA GLY A 516 4.24 -11.87 6.93
C GLY A 516 3.36 -11.49 8.11
N TYR A 517 3.31 -12.34 9.12
CA TYR A 517 2.52 -12.14 10.35
C TYR A 517 3.44 -12.17 11.58
N LEU A 518 2.93 -11.74 12.74
CA LEU A 518 3.68 -11.73 13.99
C LEU A 518 4.03 -13.16 14.44
N GLY A 519 5.30 -13.44 14.73
CA GLY A 519 5.73 -14.74 15.24
C GLY A 519 5.74 -14.79 16.77
N MET A 520 5.66 -16.00 17.33
CA MET A 520 5.69 -16.22 18.77
C MET A 520 7.05 -15.85 19.36
N TYR A 521 7.03 -15.29 20.57
CA TYR A 521 8.16 -15.12 21.46
C TYR A 521 7.73 -15.44 22.89
N GLU A 522 8.20 -16.58 23.40
CA GLU A 522 8.04 -16.98 24.79
C GLU A 522 9.38 -16.87 25.51
N ALA A 523 9.34 -16.44 26.77
CA ALA A 523 10.51 -16.27 27.61
C ALA A 523 10.17 -16.57 29.07
N PRO A 524 11.11 -17.13 29.87
CA PRO A 524 10.90 -17.30 31.29
C PRO A 524 10.71 -15.96 32.00
N THR A 525 9.91 -15.95 33.05
CA THR A 525 9.64 -14.73 33.85
C THR A 525 10.45 -14.65 35.13
N SER A 526 10.98 -15.78 35.61
CA SER A 526 11.81 -15.86 36.81
C SER A 526 12.75 -17.07 36.77
N THR A 527 13.64 -17.19 37.75
CA THR A 527 14.54 -18.34 37.95
C THR A 527 13.82 -19.65 38.28
N GLU A 528 12.62 -19.55 38.83
CA GLU A 528 11.74 -20.70 39.11
C GLU A 528 10.90 -21.10 37.90
N GLY A 529 11.05 -20.41 36.77
CA GLY A 529 10.29 -20.62 35.53
C GLY A 529 9.16 -19.60 35.35
N GLY A 530 8.00 -20.07 34.92
CA GLY A 530 6.91 -19.20 34.46
C GLY A 530 7.14 -18.72 33.03
N MET A 531 6.13 -18.13 32.40
CA MET A 531 6.16 -17.83 30.98
C MET A 531 5.52 -16.49 30.65
N SER A 532 6.30 -15.65 29.99
CA SER A 532 5.78 -14.54 29.20
C SER A 532 5.58 -15.03 27.77
N SER A 533 4.47 -14.66 27.14
CA SER A 533 4.13 -15.06 25.78
C SER A 533 3.54 -13.86 25.05
N LYS A 534 4.05 -13.58 23.85
CA LYS A 534 3.54 -12.55 22.93
C LYS A 534 3.85 -12.95 21.50
N HIS A 535 3.06 -12.44 20.55
CA HIS A 535 3.45 -12.48 19.14
C HIS A 535 4.05 -11.13 18.79
N MET A 536 5.19 -11.13 18.10
CA MET A 536 5.87 -9.90 17.72
C MET A 536 6.64 -10.04 16.42
N VAL A 537 6.94 -8.90 15.82
CA VAL A 537 7.96 -8.76 14.77
C VAL A 537 8.98 -7.74 15.26
N HIS A 538 10.24 -7.97 14.96
CA HIS A 538 11.31 -6.98 15.09
C HIS A 538 11.59 -6.39 13.70
N ILE A 539 11.67 -5.07 13.60
CA ILE A 539 11.93 -4.36 12.34
C ILE A 539 13.17 -3.48 12.50
N GLU A 540 14.17 -3.70 11.66
CA GLU A 540 15.42 -2.94 11.64
C GLU A 540 15.64 -2.32 10.26
N LEU A 541 16.20 -1.11 10.23
CA LEU A 541 16.58 -0.42 9.01
C LEU A 541 18.06 -0.06 9.08
N PHE A 542 18.87 -0.58 8.16
CA PHE A 542 20.31 -0.35 8.17
C PHE A 542 20.92 -0.19 6.78
N SER A 543 22.11 0.37 6.72
CA SER A 543 22.88 0.60 5.50
C SER A 543 24.35 0.30 5.74
N ASP A 544 24.93 -0.56 4.90
CA ASP A 544 26.37 -0.75 4.75
C ASP A 544 26.97 0.16 3.67
N ASP A 545 26.12 0.81 2.86
CA ASP A 545 26.54 1.71 1.80
C ASP A 545 27.27 2.95 2.37
N PRO A 546 28.53 3.19 2.00
CA PRO A 546 29.30 4.33 2.51
C PRO A 546 28.70 5.69 2.10
N ARG A 547 27.85 5.72 1.06
CA ARG A 547 27.14 6.95 0.63
C ARG A 547 26.13 7.42 1.66
N ALA A 548 25.61 6.54 2.52
CA ALA A 548 24.65 6.91 3.55
C ALA A 548 25.20 8.02 4.47
N GLU A 549 26.47 7.92 4.86
CA GLU A 549 27.14 8.92 5.70
C GLU A 549 27.16 10.30 5.02
N ALA A 550 27.52 10.35 3.73
CA ALA A 550 27.56 11.59 2.97
C ALA A 550 26.16 12.22 2.79
N VAL A 551 25.14 11.41 2.50
CA VAL A 551 23.76 11.86 2.31
C VAL A 551 23.17 12.39 3.62
N VAL A 552 23.31 11.65 4.73
CA VAL A 552 22.79 12.06 6.04
C VAL A 552 23.56 13.27 6.60
N SER A 553 24.85 13.39 6.30
CA SER A 553 25.67 14.55 6.67
C SER A 553 25.30 15.84 5.93
N SER A 554 24.54 15.73 4.84
CA SER A 554 24.16 16.88 4.03
C SER A 554 23.33 17.89 4.82
N LYS A 555 23.41 19.16 4.42
CA LYS A 555 22.66 20.24 5.05
C LYS A 555 21.14 19.95 5.03
N GLU A 556 20.63 19.40 3.93
CA GLU A 556 19.20 19.09 3.79
C GLU A 556 18.69 18.12 4.86
N TRP A 557 19.48 17.09 5.20
CA TRP A 557 19.12 16.10 6.21
C TRP A 557 19.27 16.65 7.62
N LYS A 558 20.34 17.41 7.88
CA LYS A 558 20.53 18.12 9.15
C LYS A 558 19.39 19.10 9.44
N ASP A 559 18.95 19.86 8.43
CA ASP A 559 17.82 20.79 8.53
C ASP A 559 16.49 20.06 8.83
N LYS A 560 16.39 18.75 8.51
CA LYS A 560 15.27 17.86 8.85
C LYS A 560 15.42 17.16 10.21
N GLY A 561 16.46 17.48 10.98
CA GLY A 561 16.70 16.95 12.32
C GLY A 561 17.53 15.67 12.36
N PHE A 562 18.19 15.27 11.27
CA PHE A 562 19.03 14.08 11.25
C PHE A 562 20.44 14.35 11.78
N THR A 563 20.95 13.40 12.58
CA THR A 563 22.30 13.45 13.15
C THR A 563 22.99 12.11 12.96
N LEU A 564 24.31 12.15 12.76
CA LEU A 564 25.15 10.95 12.76
C LEU A 564 25.79 10.77 14.13
N ILE A 565 25.77 9.54 14.61
CA ILE A 565 26.38 9.16 15.88
C ILE A 565 27.28 7.95 15.61
N ASP A 566 28.58 8.10 15.86
CA ASP A 566 29.51 6.98 15.76
C ASP A 566 29.54 6.22 17.09
N GLY A 567 28.99 5.01 17.07
CA GLY A 567 29.04 4.04 18.17
C GLY A 567 29.96 2.87 17.86
N SER A 568 30.83 2.97 16.85
CA SER A 568 31.54 1.81 16.32
C SER A 568 32.63 1.27 17.25
N ASP A 569 33.04 2.03 18.27
CA ASP A 569 33.94 1.60 19.33
C ASP A 569 33.21 1.07 20.58
N SER A 570 31.87 1.08 20.58
CA SER A 570 31.07 0.50 21.65
C SER A 570 30.96 -1.02 21.50
N ASP A 571 31.00 -1.72 22.63
CA ASP A 571 30.64 -3.14 22.74
C ASP A 571 29.11 -3.36 22.83
N GLY A 572 28.32 -2.28 22.88
CA GLY A 572 26.88 -2.31 22.94
C GLY A 572 26.27 -2.70 24.29
N ALA A 573 27.05 -2.94 25.35
CA ALA A 573 26.50 -3.31 26.66
C ALA A 573 26.32 -2.07 27.58
N LEU A 574 25.11 -1.88 28.15
CA LEU A 574 24.84 -0.80 29.11
C LEU A 574 25.10 -1.27 30.54
N ASP A 575 26.22 -0.84 31.12
CA ASP A 575 26.54 -1.03 32.53
C ASP A 575 25.79 0.00 33.40
N PRO A 576 24.85 -0.43 34.27
CA PRO A 576 24.11 0.49 35.14
C PRO A 576 24.98 1.19 36.21
N ALA A 577 26.11 0.58 36.60
CA ALA A 577 27.03 1.16 37.59
C ALA A 577 27.92 2.25 36.98
N LYS A 578 28.20 2.15 35.67
CA LYS A 578 29.00 3.13 34.94
C LYS A 578 28.54 3.21 33.48
N ILE A 579 27.62 4.15 33.21
CA ILE A 579 27.06 4.32 31.86
C ILE A 579 28.18 4.65 30.86
N PRO A 580 28.36 3.84 29.80
CA PRO A 580 29.41 4.07 28.81
C PRO A 580 29.23 5.37 28.03
N PRO A 581 30.33 5.98 27.52
CA PRO A 581 30.28 7.23 26.74
C PRO A 581 29.32 7.19 25.55
N PHE A 582 29.18 6.03 24.90
CA PHE A 582 28.25 5.83 23.79
C PHE A 582 26.80 6.13 24.20
N PHE A 583 26.31 5.53 25.28
CA PHE A 583 24.93 5.74 25.77
C PHE A 583 24.71 7.15 26.32
N LEU A 584 25.72 7.74 26.94
CA LEU A 584 25.69 9.16 27.32
C LEU A 584 25.52 10.07 26.10
N ASN A 585 26.20 9.76 24.99
CA ASN A 585 26.06 10.50 23.74
C ASN A 585 24.65 10.34 23.13
N LEU A 586 24.07 9.14 23.21
CA LEU A 586 22.68 8.91 22.80
C LEU A 586 21.71 9.77 23.62
N TYR A 587 21.85 9.80 24.95
CA TYR A 587 21.02 10.64 25.82
C TYR A 587 21.07 12.12 25.43
N ARG A 588 22.28 12.65 25.19
CA ARG A 588 22.49 14.06 24.82
C ARG A 588 21.81 14.46 23.51
N HIS A 589 21.58 13.51 22.60
CA HIS A 589 20.83 13.74 21.36
C HIS A 589 19.33 13.56 21.54
N ALA A 590 18.91 12.66 22.43
CA ALA A 590 17.50 12.37 22.70
C ALA A 590 16.83 13.40 23.64
N SER A 591 17.60 14.11 24.48
CA SER A 591 17.10 14.98 25.54
C SER A 591 17.50 16.46 25.38
N ASP A 592 16.66 17.38 25.87
CA ASP A 592 16.95 18.82 25.98
C ASP A 592 17.69 19.19 27.30
N ASP A 593 17.98 18.20 28.14
CA ASP A 593 18.65 18.39 29.43
C ASP A 593 20.13 18.76 29.25
N LYS A 594 20.38 20.06 29.10
CA LYS A 594 21.73 20.64 28.91
C LYS A 594 22.55 20.74 30.20
N GLU A 595 21.91 20.58 31.35
CA GLU A 595 22.53 20.74 32.68
C GLU A 595 22.95 19.40 33.28
N LEU A 596 22.67 18.27 32.60
CA LEU A 596 23.04 16.95 33.08
C LEU A 596 24.56 16.79 33.13
N LYS A 597 25.10 16.49 34.31
CA LYS A 597 26.48 16.06 34.47
C LYS A 597 26.61 14.57 34.13
N ASP A 598 27.75 14.17 33.58
CA ASP A 598 27.99 12.81 33.07
C ASP A 598 27.71 11.72 34.13
N ASN A 599 28.03 11.99 35.39
CA ASN A 599 27.81 11.06 36.51
C ASN A 599 26.35 11.04 37.03
N ASP A 600 25.49 11.95 36.57
CA ASP A 600 24.10 12.08 37.01
C ASP A 600 23.11 11.36 36.07
N LEU A 601 23.60 10.78 34.97
CA LEU A 601 22.80 9.96 34.06
C LEU A 601 22.48 8.62 34.73
N THR A 602 21.22 8.20 34.66
CA THR A 602 20.78 6.87 35.10
C THR A 602 20.15 6.12 33.93
N VAL A 603 20.12 4.78 33.99
CA VAL A 603 19.46 3.94 32.97
C VAL A 603 18.03 4.41 32.73
N LYS A 604 17.28 4.70 33.81
CA LYS A 604 15.90 5.19 33.72
C LYS A 604 15.76 6.56 33.03
N LYS A 605 16.72 7.47 33.24
CA LYS A 605 16.75 8.76 32.52
C LYS A 605 17.01 8.53 31.03
N LEU A 606 17.92 7.62 30.69
CA LEU A 606 18.20 7.24 29.31
C LEU A 606 16.97 6.61 28.64
N GLU A 607 16.37 5.59 29.24
CA GLU A 607 15.13 4.94 28.77
C GLU A 607 14.03 5.98 28.52
N ASN A 608 13.75 6.84 29.50
CA ASN A 608 12.75 7.90 29.33
C ASN A 608 13.08 8.86 28.18
N ALA A 609 14.35 9.15 27.93
CA ALA A 609 14.76 10.04 26.85
C ALA A 609 14.52 9.40 25.48
N VAL A 610 14.86 8.12 25.30
CA VAL A 610 14.75 7.44 23.99
C VAL A 610 13.34 6.88 23.73
N ASP A 611 12.56 6.56 24.77
CA ASP A 611 11.23 5.93 24.63
C ASP A 611 10.08 6.95 24.63
N SER A 612 10.31 8.19 25.05
CA SER A 612 9.26 9.21 25.14
C SER A 612 8.79 9.67 23.77
N ILE A 613 7.47 9.65 23.56
CA ILE A 613 6.83 10.16 22.34
C ILE A 613 7.08 11.66 22.11
N GLU A 614 7.42 12.41 23.18
CA GLU A 614 7.79 13.82 23.09
C GLU A 614 9.15 13.99 22.39
N ASN A 615 10.08 13.06 22.62
CA ASN A 615 11.42 13.05 22.03
C ASN A 615 11.50 12.28 20.71
N TYR A 616 10.41 11.62 20.30
CA TYR A 616 10.35 10.78 19.10
C TYR A 616 10.98 11.41 17.85
N ASP A 617 10.72 12.69 17.58
CA ASP A 617 11.25 13.33 16.37
C ASP A 617 12.79 13.51 16.41
N ARG A 618 13.38 13.64 17.60
CA ARG A 618 14.84 13.65 17.78
C ARG A 618 15.41 12.24 17.59
N VAL A 619 14.84 11.27 18.31
CA VAL A 619 15.29 9.86 18.28
C VAL A 619 15.18 9.27 16.87
N LYS A 620 14.09 9.57 16.16
CA LYS A 620 13.87 9.17 14.76
C LYS A 620 14.95 9.70 13.80
N GLY A 621 15.53 10.86 14.09
CA GLY A 621 16.58 11.49 13.29
C GLY A 621 17.99 10.95 13.58
N MET A 622 18.18 10.16 14.63
CA MET A 622 19.49 9.63 15.00
C MET A 622 19.87 8.46 14.10
N VAL A 623 20.94 8.63 13.32
CA VAL A 623 21.53 7.60 12.47
C VAL A 623 22.84 7.15 13.10
N VAL A 624 22.89 5.89 13.53
CA VAL A 624 23.95 5.41 14.44
C VAL A 624 24.81 4.34 13.78
N LYS A 625 26.12 4.52 13.78
CA LYS A 625 27.06 3.49 13.34
C LYS A 625 27.29 2.52 14.49
N HIS A 626 26.88 1.27 14.33
CA HIS A 626 27.12 0.25 15.34
C HIS A 626 27.16 -1.13 14.68
N SER A 627 27.78 -2.09 15.37
CA SER A 627 27.71 -3.49 14.95
C SER A 627 26.26 -3.99 15.01
N SER A 628 25.78 -4.66 13.97
CA SER A 628 24.41 -5.21 13.97
C SER A 628 24.28 -6.38 14.94
N GLU A 629 23.16 -6.44 15.68
CA GLU A 629 22.82 -7.51 16.62
C GLU A 629 22.70 -8.88 15.92
N TRP A 630 22.46 -8.89 14.61
CA TRP A 630 22.33 -10.12 13.83
C TRP A 630 23.65 -10.60 13.23
N TRP A 631 24.75 -9.88 13.47
CA TRP A 631 26.12 -10.29 13.15
C TRP A 631 26.73 -11.10 14.30
N ALA A 632 26.48 -12.42 14.30
CA ALA A 632 26.80 -13.32 15.41
C ALA A 632 28.19 -13.10 16.06
N PRO A 633 29.31 -13.00 15.31
CA PRO A 633 30.63 -12.81 15.93
C PRO A 633 30.74 -11.59 16.84
N THR A 634 30.04 -10.49 16.55
CA THR A 634 30.11 -9.26 17.34
C THR A 634 29.01 -9.19 18.38
N SER A 635 27.82 -9.72 18.07
CA SER A 635 26.73 -9.82 19.05
C SER A 635 27.09 -10.77 20.20
N THR A 636 27.85 -11.84 19.96
CA THR A 636 28.37 -12.72 21.02
C THR A 636 29.22 -11.95 22.02
N VAL A 637 30.13 -11.08 21.57
CA VAL A 637 30.95 -10.25 22.48
C VAL A 637 30.07 -9.31 23.32
N MET A 638 29.07 -8.67 22.71
CA MET A 638 28.10 -7.83 23.42
C MET A 638 27.32 -8.64 24.47
N MET A 639 26.87 -9.85 24.12
CA MET A 639 26.10 -10.72 25.01
C MET A 639 26.95 -11.32 26.13
N GLU A 640 28.21 -11.67 25.88
CA GLU A 640 29.17 -12.07 26.91
C GLU A 640 29.43 -10.94 27.90
N ARG A 641 29.57 -9.70 27.40
CA ARG A 641 29.73 -8.52 28.25
C ARG A 641 28.50 -8.25 29.09
N PHE A 642 27.31 -8.31 28.47
CA PHE A 642 26.02 -8.23 29.17
C PHE A 642 25.94 -9.30 30.27
N LYS A 643 26.24 -10.55 29.93
CA LYS A 643 26.26 -11.66 30.89
C LYS A 643 27.20 -11.39 32.06
N SER A 644 28.41 -10.90 31.80
CA SER A 644 29.39 -10.55 32.84
C SER A 644 28.86 -9.46 33.78
N ILE A 645 28.32 -8.36 33.23
CA ILE A 645 27.79 -7.24 34.02
C ILE A 645 26.63 -7.72 34.91
N PHE A 646 25.63 -8.36 34.30
CA PHE A 646 24.39 -8.69 35.00
C PHE A 646 24.48 -9.93 35.89
N SER A 647 25.47 -10.79 35.69
CA SER A 647 25.75 -11.89 36.63
C SER A 647 26.34 -11.39 37.95
N GLU A 648 26.99 -10.23 37.97
CA GLU A 648 27.58 -9.64 39.18
C GLU A 648 26.57 -8.80 39.98
N VAL A 649 25.57 -8.21 39.29
CA VAL A 649 24.61 -7.29 39.92
C VAL A 649 23.20 -7.87 40.09
N THR A 650 22.96 -9.13 39.68
CA THR A 650 21.65 -9.80 39.85
C THR A 650 21.79 -11.24 40.34
N GLU A 651 20.74 -11.75 41.00
CA GLU A 651 20.66 -13.17 41.41
C GLU A 651 20.18 -14.11 40.28
N LEU A 652 20.11 -13.62 39.03
CA LEU A 652 19.50 -14.33 37.90
C LEU A 652 20.48 -14.91 36.83
N PRO A 653 21.74 -15.33 37.11
CA PRO A 653 22.69 -15.78 36.07
C PRO A 653 22.18 -16.89 35.14
N ALA A 654 21.33 -17.79 35.65
CA ALA A 654 20.76 -18.88 34.85
C ALA A 654 19.78 -18.36 33.79
N LEU A 655 18.95 -17.37 34.15
CA LEU A 655 18.01 -16.74 33.24
C LEU A 655 18.75 -15.92 32.18
N ILE A 656 19.76 -15.14 32.60
CA ILE A 656 20.62 -14.37 31.70
C ILE A 656 21.31 -15.29 30.69
N SER A 657 21.87 -16.43 31.16
CA SER A 657 22.52 -17.39 30.27
C SER A 657 21.55 -17.97 29.25
N HIS A 658 20.34 -18.35 29.67
CA HIS A 658 19.30 -18.86 28.77
C HIS A 658 18.91 -17.84 27.68
N GLU A 659 18.78 -16.57 28.05
CA GLU A 659 18.47 -15.50 27.10
C GLU A 659 19.62 -15.22 26.13
N VAL A 660 20.86 -15.20 26.61
CA VAL A 660 22.06 -15.05 25.79
C VAL A 660 22.17 -16.17 24.76
N ASP A 661 22.11 -17.43 25.20
CA ASP A 661 22.19 -18.61 24.32
C ASP A 661 21.12 -18.54 23.21
N ARG A 662 19.92 -18.06 23.56
CA ARG A 662 18.83 -17.87 22.62
C ARG A 662 19.12 -16.77 21.61
N VAL A 663 19.56 -15.59 22.04
CA VAL A 663 19.89 -14.46 21.16
C VAL A 663 20.99 -14.85 20.18
N GLU A 664 22.05 -15.51 20.64
CA GLU A 664 23.15 -15.96 19.79
C GLU A 664 22.70 -16.93 18.69
N SER A 665 21.72 -17.80 19.00
CA SER A 665 21.14 -18.74 18.02
C SER A 665 20.41 -18.05 16.85
N THR A 666 20.10 -16.76 16.99
CA THR A 666 19.40 -15.99 15.96
C THR A 666 20.35 -15.34 14.96
N GLY A 667 21.65 -15.18 15.26
CA GLY A 667 22.60 -14.49 14.39
C GLY A 667 22.76 -15.14 13.01
N TRP A 668 22.77 -14.35 11.93
CA TRP A 668 22.82 -14.88 10.56
C TRP A 668 23.53 -14.00 9.53
N MET A 669 23.64 -12.68 9.72
CA MET A 669 24.10 -11.76 8.67
C MET A 669 25.49 -12.08 8.13
N HIS A 670 26.42 -12.46 8.99
CA HIS A 670 27.80 -12.82 8.62
C HIS A 670 27.91 -14.04 7.69
N ARG A 671 26.83 -14.83 7.55
CA ARG A 671 26.79 -16.02 6.69
C ARG A 671 26.34 -15.72 5.27
N LEU A 672 25.90 -14.48 4.98
CA LEU A 672 25.51 -14.09 3.62
C LEU A 672 26.75 -14.00 2.72
N MET A 673 26.73 -14.70 1.58
CA MET A 673 27.83 -14.75 0.61
C MET A 673 27.53 -13.95 -0.67
N ASN A 674 26.33 -14.11 -1.26
CA ASN A 674 25.96 -13.58 -2.58
C ASN A 674 25.41 -12.16 -2.51
N HIS A 675 24.62 -11.85 -1.48
CA HIS A 675 24.09 -10.50 -1.21
C HIS A 675 24.70 -9.97 0.08
N ARG A 676 26.03 -10.00 0.15
CA ARG A 676 26.78 -9.67 1.37
C ARG A 676 26.46 -8.24 1.82
N VAL A 677 26.06 -8.13 3.08
CA VAL A 677 26.07 -6.85 3.81
C VAL A 677 27.49 -6.65 4.33
N GLU A 678 28.14 -5.54 3.98
CA GLU A 678 29.46 -5.19 4.49
C GLU A 678 29.36 -4.81 5.98
N GLY A 679 29.56 -5.80 6.85
CA GLY A 679 29.56 -5.66 8.31
C GLY A 679 30.93 -5.83 8.95
N PRO A 680 31.01 -5.87 10.30
CA PRO A 680 29.88 -5.90 11.23
C PRO A 680 29.21 -4.54 11.48
N LYS A 681 29.95 -3.45 11.25
CA LYS A 681 29.56 -2.06 11.56
C LYS A 681 28.75 -1.48 10.40
N VAL A 682 27.47 -1.22 10.64
CA VAL A 682 26.55 -0.61 9.66
C VAL A 682 25.91 0.64 10.24
N TRP A 683 25.35 1.48 9.38
CA TRP A 683 24.54 2.63 9.78
C TRP A 683 23.11 2.18 10.05
N HIS A 684 22.66 2.32 11.29
CA HIS A 684 21.29 2.05 11.70
C HIS A 684 20.45 3.32 11.60
N LEU A 685 19.22 3.16 11.13
CA LEU A 685 18.23 4.23 11.02
C LEU A 685 16.96 3.79 11.74
N HIS A 686 16.23 4.74 12.32
CA HIS A 686 14.91 4.42 12.85
C HIS A 686 14.00 3.92 11.70
N PRO A 687 13.27 2.80 11.86
CA PRO A 687 12.48 2.19 10.76
C PRO A 687 11.48 3.11 10.07
N PHE A 688 10.96 4.12 10.78
CA PHE A 688 10.03 5.11 10.23
C PHE A 688 10.67 6.40 9.68
N SER A 689 12.00 6.55 9.78
CA SER A 689 12.71 7.79 9.43
C SER A 689 12.59 8.14 7.94
N LEU A 690 12.74 7.16 7.05
CA LEU A 690 12.71 7.37 5.61
C LEU A 690 11.30 7.54 5.03
N PHE A 691 10.26 7.12 5.76
CA PHE A 691 8.86 7.31 5.35
C PHE A 691 8.56 8.80 5.19
N GLU A 692 8.88 9.61 6.19
CA GLU A 692 8.64 11.06 6.13
C GLU A 692 9.54 11.76 5.12
N ILE A 693 10.83 11.39 5.05
CA ILE A 693 11.74 11.98 4.05
C ILE A 693 11.21 11.72 2.66
N SER A 694 10.74 10.51 2.35
CA SER A 694 10.25 10.16 1.02
C SER A 694 8.93 10.86 0.69
N VAL A 695 8.03 11.03 1.67
CA VAL A 695 6.78 11.81 1.51
C VAL A 695 7.07 13.30 1.33
N LEU A 696 8.09 13.83 2.00
CA LEU A 696 8.51 15.23 1.91
C LEU A 696 9.38 15.51 0.66
N SER A 697 10.19 14.55 0.23
CA SER A 697 11.11 14.63 -0.91
C SER A 697 10.39 14.43 -2.25
N GLN A 698 9.27 13.68 -2.27
CA GLN A 698 8.32 13.68 -3.39
C GLN A 698 7.74 15.07 -3.70
N ARG A 699 7.88 16.04 -2.77
CA ARG A 699 7.35 17.41 -2.90
C ARG A 699 8.39 18.49 -3.21
N SER A 700 9.70 18.20 -3.17
CA SER A 700 10.73 19.21 -3.49
C SER A 700 11.02 19.37 -4.99
N GLY A 701 10.32 18.65 -5.86
CA GLY A 701 10.44 18.78 -7.33
C GLY A 701 9.13 18.67 -8.13
N ASN A 702 7.99 18.37 -7.49
CA ASN A 702 6.70 18.20 -8.17
C ASN A 702 5.76 19.37 -7.93
N LEU A 703 5.04 19.76 -8.99
CA LEU A 703 3.96 20.74 -8.90
C LEU A 703 2.78 20.15 -8.09
N PHE A 704 2.21 20.93 -7.17
CA PHE A 704 1.00 20.55 -6.46
C PHE A 704 -0.15 20.28 -7.42
N THR A 705 -0.88 19.20 -7.15
CA THR A 705 -1.93 18.65 -8.00
C THR A 705 -3.31 18.88 -7.39
N TYR A 706 -4.36 18.62 -8.17
CA TYR A 706 -5.73 18.66 -7.65
C TYR A 706 -5.95 17.66 -6.49
N ALA A 707 -5.26 16.51 -6.50
CA ALA A 707 -5.34 15.51 -5.44
C ALA A 707 -4.77 16.06 -4.11
N ASP A 708 -3.70 16.86 -4.14
CA ASP A 708 -3.18 17.51 -2.93
C ASP A 708 -4.20 18.47 -2.29
N ALA A 709 -5.08 19.10 -3.09
CA ALA A 709 -6.21 19.87 -2.57
C ALA A 709 -7.31 18.99 -1.99
N GLU A 710 -7.58 17.82 -2.58
CA GLU A 710 -8.56 16.86 -2.05
C GLU A 710 -8.15 16.35 -0.68
N ASP A 711 -6.89 15.92 -0.54
CA ASP A 711 -6.34 15.44 0.73
C ASP A 711 -6.35 16.53 1.80
N ALA A 712 -5.89 17.73 1.45
CA ALA A 712 -5.89 18.87 2.37
C ALA A 712 -7.30 19.25 2.81
N LEU A 713 -8.28 19.33 1.89
CA LEU A 713 -9.66 19.64 2.22
C LEU A 713 -10.33 18.55 3.05
N ARG A 714 -9.96 17.28 2.85
CA ARG A 714 -10.41 16.18 3.72
C ARG A 714 -9.92 16.35 5.14
N ILE A 715 -8.67 16.77 5.33
CA ILE A 715 -8.12 17.09 6.66
C ILE A 715 -8.85 18.29 7.29
N ILE A 716 -9.05 19.37 6.53
CA ILE A 716 -9.81 20.55 7.01
C ILE A 716 -11.24 20.17 7.38
N PHE A 717 -11.92 19.37 6.56
CA PHE A 717 -13.28 18.87 6.81
C PHE A 717 -13.34 18.05 8.10
N ASN A 718 -12.42 17.10 8.29
CA ASN A 718 -12.40 16.24 9.47
C ASN A 718 -12.10 17.04 10.76
N LYS A 719 -11.23 18.05 10.66
CA LYS A 719 -10.76 18.81 11.83
C LYS A 719 -11.68 19.97 12.22
N TYR A 720 -12.28 20.64 11.24
CA TYR A 720 -13.02 21.89 11.45
C TYR A 720 -14.47 21.85 10.94
N GLY A 721 -14.90 20.73 10.37
CA GLY A 721 -16.25 20.53 9.87
C GLY A 721 -16.48 21.04 8.45
N TYR A 722 -17.66 20.70 7.92
CA TYR A 722 -18.07 20.98 6.54
C TYR A 722 -18.05 22.46 6.19
N ASP A 723 -18.54 23.33 7.08
CA ASP A 723 -18.69 24.76 6.76
C ASP A 723 -17.34 25.45 6.55
N MET A 724 -16.33 25.12 7.38
CA MET A 724 -14.98 25.63 7.21
C MET A 724 -14.34 25.09 5.91
N ALA A 725 -14.50 23.79 5.62
CA ALA A 725 -13.98 23.19 4.39
C ALA A 725 -14.58 23.84 3.13
N VAL A 726 -15.89 24.10 3.12
CA VAL A 726 -16.57 24.80 2.03
C VAL A 726 -16.01 26.21 1.80
N VAL A 727 -15.79 26.97 2.88
CA VAL A 727 -15.22 28.32 2.79
C VAL A 727 -13.79 28.27 2.23
N ILE A 728 -12.93 27.40 2.78
CA ILE A 728 -11.55 27.25 2.32
C ILE A 728 -11.49 26.82 0.85
N GLU A 729 -12.30 25.84 0.45
CA GLU A 729 -12.34 25.37 -0.93
C GLU A 729 -12.77 26.48 -1.89
N ARG A 730 -13.79 27.26 -1.55
CA ARG A 730 -14.26 28.38 -2.38
C ARG A 730 -13.18 29.45 -2.56
N MET A 731 -12.50 29.83 -1.48
CA MET A 731 -11.37 30.77 -1.53
C MET A 731 -10.25 30.25 -2.44
N TYR A 732 -9.85 28.99 -2.27
CA TYR A 732 -8.83 28.39 -3.14
C TYR A 732 -9.29 28.32 -4.59
N ARG A 733 -10.53 27.91 -4.86
CA ARG A 733 -11.06 27.80 -6.23
C ARG A 733 -11.03 29.14 -6.96
N ASP A 734 -11.34 30.23 -6.27
CA ASP A 734 -11.23 31.57 -6.81
C ASP A 734 -9.77 31.95 -7.11
N GLU A 735 -8.91 31.93 -6.08
CA GLU A 735 -7.54 32.46 -6.19
C GLU A 735 -6.61 31.61 -7.05
N THR A 736 -6.93 30.33 -7.22
CA THR A 736 -6.06 29.37 -7.91
C THR A 736 -6.61 28.91 -9.25
N GLY A 737 -7.71 29.50 -9.73
CA GLY A 737 -8.37 29.05 -10.96
C GLY A 737 -8.80 27.58 -10.88
N HIS A 738 -9.46 27.22 -9.77
CA HIS A 738 -9.86 25.85 -9.44
C HIS A 738 -8.68 24.87 -9.33
N PHE A 739 -7.63 25.25 -8.59
CA PHE A 739 -6.42 24.46 -8.33
C PHE A 739 -5.56 24.21 -9.58
N LYS A 740 -5.65 25.09 -10.58
CA LYS A 740 -4.96 24.94 -11.87
C LYS A 740 -3.85 25.97 -12.09
N SER A 741 -3.82 27.05 -11.33
CA SER A 741 -2.87 28.14 -11.51
C SER A 741 -1.43 27.68 -11.30
N LEU A 742 -0.49 28.30 -12.03
CA LEU A 742 0.94 28.07 -11.82
C LEU A 742 1.37 28.42 -10.39
N GLN A 743 0.76 29.44 -9.79
CA GLN A 743 0.97 29.78 -8.39
C GLN A 743 0.62 28.61 -7.47
N TYR A 744 -0.58 28.05 -7.59
CA TYR A 744 -0.98 26.92 -6.75
C TYR A 744 -0.06 25.72 -6.96
N LYS A 745 0.22 25.38 -8.21
CA LYS A 745 1.13 24.31 -8.59
C LYS A 745 2.52 24.47 -7.97
N ASN A 746 3.05 25.69 -7.87
CA ASN A 746 4.41 25.90 -7.35
C ASN A 746 4.44 26.18 -5.83
N CYS A 747 3.37 26.72 -5.26
CA CYS A 747 3.39 27.27 -3.90
C CYS A 747 2.44 26.57 -2.92
N GLY A 748 1.46 25.82 -3.42
CA GLY A 748 0.43 25.14 -2.62
C GLY A 748 -0.65 26.09 -2.08
N THR A 749 -0.60 27.38 -2.42
CA THR A 749 -1.46 28.44 -1.88
C THR A 749 -2.01 29.36 -2.97
N GLY A 750 -3.10 30.06 -2.66
CA GLY A 750 -3.66 31.18 -3.43
C GLY A 750 -3.47 32.51 -2.70
N GLY A 751 -3.03 33.55 -3.42
CA GLY A 751 -2.97 34.94 -2.93
C GLY A 751 -1.88 35.33 -1.91
N MET A 752 -1.04 34.40 -1.40
CA MET A 752 -0.05 34.72 -0.36
C MET A 752 1.27 35.30 -0.90
N GLU A 753 1.26 36.60 -1.22
CA GLU A 753 2.44 37.34 -1.65
C GLU A 753 3.46 37.54 -0.51
N ALA A 754 4.76 37.46 -0.81
CA ALA A 754 5.83 37.74 0.14
C ALA A 754 6.09 39.25 0.20
N PHE A 755 6.06 39.82 1.42
CA PHE A 755 6.29 41.26 1.64
C PHE A 755 7.26 41.57 2.80
N GLY A 756 7.84 40.53 3.42
CA GLY A 756 8.86 40.65 4.45
C GLY A 756 10.00 39.64 4.27
N ASN A 757 10.91 39.60 5.24
CA ASN A 757 12.07 38.70 5.21
C ASN A 757 11.73 37.28 5.68
N GLN A 758 12.60 36.33 5.34
CA GLN A 758 12.60 34.97 5.88
C GLN A 758 12.62 34.97 7.43
N PRO A 759 12.09 33.93 8.10
CA PRO A 759 11.49 32.73 7.53
C PRO A 759 10.00 32.86 7.20
N TYR A 760 9.33 33.92 7.64
CA TYR A 760 7.86 34.05 7.55
C TYR A 760 7.37 34.93 6.40
N TYR A 761 8.28 35.66 5.74
CA TYR A 761 8.01 36.48 4.56
C TYR A 761 6.90 37.54 4.75
N GLY A 762 6.78 38.04 5.98
CA GLY A 762 5.77 39.04 6.38
C GLY A 762 4.50 38.45 7.01
N TRP A 763 4.29 37.14 6.91
CA TRP A 763 3.12 36.45 7.45
C TRP A 763 3.29 36.12 8.94
N ASP A 764 2.19 35.81 9.63
CA ASP A 764 2.13 35.77 11.10
C ASP A 764 3.03 34.67 11.70
N LYS A 765 4.12 35.09 12.34
CA LYS A 765 5.10 34.19 12.95
C LYS A 765 4.51 33.24 13.99
N THR A 766 3.47 33.67 14.71
CA THR A 766 2.92 32.88 15.82
C THR A 766 2.28 31.57 15.34
N PHE A 767 1.76 31.56 14.11
CA PHE A 767 1.25 30.33 13.49
C PHE A 767 2.40 29.37 13.17
N PHE A 768 3.47 29.87 12.57
CA PHE A 768 4.59 29.05 12.12
C PHE A 768 5.46 28.54 13.27
N GLU A 769 5.67 29.35 14.30
CA GLU A 769 6.38 28.94 15.53
C GLU A 769 5.64 27.81 16.26
N LYS A 770 4.30 27.83 16.24
CA LYS A 770 3.47 26.74 16.80
C LYS A 770 3.35 25.52 15.89
N ASN A 771 3.68 25.65 14.60
CA ASN A 771 3.60 24.58 13.62
C ASN A 771 4.88 24.56 12.75
N PRO A 772 6.04 24.15 13.30
CA PRO A 772 7.31 24.22 12.58
C PRO A 772 7.31 23.47 11.24
N SER A 773 6.57 22.35 11.16
CA SER A 773 6.38 21.57 9.92
C SER A 773 5.59 22.29 8.82
N TYR A 774 4.99 23.46 9.11
CA TYR A 774 4.25 24.30 8.18
C TYR A 774 5.05 25.54 7.74
N MET A 775 6.30 25.70 8.19
CA MET A 775 7.13 26.84 7.81
C MET A 775 7.27 26.95 6.29
N PRO A 776 7.21 28.17 5.72
CA PRO A 776 7.46 28.37 4.30
C PRO A 776 8.85 27.85 3.91
N ILE A 777 8.92 27.13 2.80
CA ILE A 777 10.15 26.48 2.31
C ILE A 777 10.87 27.30 1.24
N GLY A 778 10.38 28.51 0.95
CA GLY A 778 10.98 29.42 -0.04
C GLY A 778 9.94 30.32 -0.69
N THR A 779 10.30 30.89 -1.84
CA THR A 779 9.41 31.74 -2.63
C THR A 779 9.41 31.35 -4.10
N TRP A 780 8.37 31.74 -4.84
CA TRP A 780 8.27 31.56 -6.28
C TRP A 780 7.66 32.81 -6.90
N SER A 781 8.23 33.27 -8.01
CA SER A 781 7.81 34.52 -8.66
C SER A 781 7.37 34.31 -10.10
N ALA A 782 6.25 34.93 -10.47
CA ALA A 782 5.76 34.96 -11.85
C ALA A 782 5.04 36.27 -12.18
N PHE A 783 4.95 36.58 -13.47
CA PHE A 783 4.08 37.64 -13.95
C PHE A 783 2.62 37.23 -13.78
N GLU A 784 1.77 38.19 -13.44
CA GLU A 784 0.34 37.95 -13.31
C GLU A 784 -0.23 37.57 -14.69
N ASN A 785 -0.95 36.44 -14.79
CA ASN A 785 -1.63 36.03 -16.03
C ASN A 785 -2.59 37.15 -16.48
N LYS A 786 -2.82 37.29 -17.80
CA LYS A 786 -3.78 38.26 -18.39
C LYS A 786 -5.11 38.26 -17.60
N GLY A 787 -5.28 39.24 -16.73
CA GLY A 787 -6.39 39.35 -15.80
C GLY A 787 -7.61 40.00 -16.45
N LYS A 788 -8.75 39.98 -15.74
CA LYS A 788 -9.97 40.72 -16.15
C LYS A 788 -9.87 42.20 -15.78
N SER A 789 -8.85 42.91 -16.29
CA SER A 789 -8.82 44.38 -16.20
C SER A 789 -10.09 44.94 -16.86
N GLY A 790 -10.88 45.71 -16.10
CA GLY A 790 -12.14 46.30 -16.57
C GLY A 790 -13.43 45.56 -16.18
N SER A 791 -13.37 44.46 -15.41
CA SER A 791 -14.57 43.74 -14.93
C SER A 791 -14.65 43.62 -13.40
N GLY A 792 -14.12 44.60 -12.67
CA GLY A 792 -14.27 44.72 -11.21
C GLY A 792 -13.22 44.02 -10.34
N GLY A 793 -12.03 43.72 -10.88
CA GLY A 793 -10.87 43.22 -10.10
C GLY A 793 -9.77 44.28 -9.90
N ASN A 794 -8.79 44.00 -9.03
CA ASN A 794 -7.61 44.84 -8.82
C ASN A 794 -6.85 45.08 -10.15
N ILE A 795 -6.23 46.26 -10.29
CA ILE A 795 -5.41 46.61 -11.46
C ILE A 795 -4.30 45.57 -11.62
N GLN A 796 -4.24 44.93 -12.79
CA GLN A 796 -3.24 43.92 -13.09
C GLN A 796 -1.84 44.54 -13.11
N VAL A 797 -0.89 43.92 -12.40
CA VAL A 797 0.51 44.34 -12.37
C VAL A 797 1.26 43.60 -13.49
N THR A 798 1.52 44.30 -14.60
CA THR A 798 2.16 43.71 -15.79
C THR A 798 3.65 44.03 -15.92
N ASP A 799 4.15 44.98 -15.14
CA ASP A 799 5.50 45.53 -15.20
C ASP A 799 6.51 44.81 -14.29
N ARG A 800 6.03 44.00 -13.33
CA ARG A 800 6.89 43.22 -12.43
C ARG A 800 6.29 41.86 -12.07
N LYS A 801 7.16 40.91 -11.72
CA LYS A 801 6.75 39.60 -11.18
C LYS A 801 6.25 39.77 -9.73
N LYS A 802 5.16 39.10 -9.39
CA LYS A 802 4.72 38.92 -8.01
C LYS A 802 5.46 37.73 -7.41
N THR A 803 5.86 37.85 -6.15
CA THR A 803 6.58 36.82 -5.41
C THR A 803 5.66 36.22 -4.35
N PHE A 804 5.50 34.91 -4.35
CA PHE A 804 4.61 34.17 -3.47
C PHE A 804 5.39 33.23 -2.57
N ILE A 805 4.93 33.03 -1.34
CA ILE A 805 5.55 32.07 -0.42
C ILE A 805 5.22 30.63 -0.83
N LYS A 806 6.20 29.72 -0.75
CA LYS A 806 6.03 28.29 -1.02
C LYS A 806 5.81 27.56 0.29
N PHE A 807 4.71 26.82 0.40
CA PHE A 807 4.46 25.94 1.54
C PHE A 807 5.00 24.53 1.30
N PRO A 808 5.32 23.78 2.38
CA PRO A 808 5.74 22.38 2.29
C PRO A 808 4.59 21.45 1.90
N SER A 809 3.34 21.90 2.02
CA SER A 809 2.14 21.17 1.62
C SER A 809 0.93 22.09 1.41
N VAL A 810 -0.08 21.63 0.66
CA VAL A 810 -1.36 22.34 0.51
C VAL A 810 -2.10 22.42 1.85
N VAL A 811 -2.00 21.39 2.70
CA VAL A 811 -2.62 21.42 4.04
C VAL A 811 -1.99 22.48 4.94
N ALA A 812 -0.67 22.68 4.90
CA ALA A 812 -0.01 23.76 5.64
C ALA A 812 -0.55 25.15 5.24
N ALA A 813 -0.73 25.37 3.93
CA ALA A 813 -1.29 26.61 3.40
C ALA A 813 -2.78 26.79 3.75
N MET A 814 -3.58 25.72 3.74
CA MET A 814 -4.99 25.77 4.13
C MET A 814 -5.18 25.98 5.64
N GLU A 815 -4.37 25.33 6.47
CA GLU A 815 -4.34 25.53 7.92
C GLU A 815 -3.99 26.99 8.28
N TYR A 816 -3.09 27.64 7.53
CA TYR A 816 -2.82 29.06 7.70
C TYR A 816 -4.07 29.92 7.43
N LYS A 817 -4.82 29.63 6.35
CA LYS A 817 -6.07 30.35 6.08
C LYS A 817 -7.12 30.11 7.16
N VAL A 818 -7.24 28.89 7.69
CA VAL A 818 -8.12 28.61 8.84
C VAL A 818 -7.71 29.43 10.06
N PHE A 819 -6.42 29.48 10.37
CA PHE A 819 -5.87 30.33 11.44
C PHE A 819 -6.24 31.81 11.22
N TYR A 820 -6.05 32.33 10.00
CA TYR A 820 -6.39 33.71 9.65
C TYR A 820 -7.89 34.00 9.85
N ILE A 821 -8.75 33.11 9.39
CA ILE A 821 -10.22 33.23 9.55
C ILE A 821 -10.59 33.29 11.02
N LYS A 822 -10.03 32.40 11.85
CA LYS A 822 -10.28 32.35 13.30
C LYS A 822 -9.77 33.61 14.00
N LYS A 823 -8.57 34.07 13.65
CA LYS A 823 -7.97 35.31 14.19
C LYS A 823 -8.87 36.54 13.94
N HIS A 824 -9.68 36.50 12.89
CA HIS A 824 -10.60 37.57 12.52
C HIS A 824 -12.08 37.19 12.71
N ASN A 825 -12.39 36.41 13.75
CA ASN A 825 -13.76 36.09 14.17
C ASN A 825 -14.64 35.53 13.05
N GLY A 826 -14.06 34.69 12.18
CA GLY A 826 -14.79 34.07 11.07
C GLY A 826 -14.90 34.93 9.80
N ASN A 827 -14.42 36.18 9.80
CA ASN A 827 -14.52 37.06 8.63
C ASN A 827 -13.47 36.73 7.56
N TRP A 828 -13.72 35.65 6.81
CA TRP A 828 -12.89 35.21 5.69
C TRP A 828 -12.79 36.22 4.54
N ALA A 829 -13.77 37.13 4.37
CA ALA A 829 -13.74 38.12 3.30
C ALA A 829 -12.62 39.16 3.47
N ARG A 830 -12.07 39.30 4.69
CA ARG A 830 -10.87 40.13 4.94
C ARG A 830 -9.66 39.68 4.14
N TRP A 831 -9.60 38.41 3.77
CA TRP A 831 -8.55 37.87 2.93
C TRP A 831 -8.49 38.57 1.56
N HIS A 832 -9.65 38.99 1.02
CA HIS A 832 -9.74 39.70 -0.24
C HIS A 832 -9.60 41.22 -0.08
N ASN A 833 -10.20 41.80 0.97
CA ASN A 833 -10.03 43.22 1.29
C ASN A 833 -10.11 43.45 2.81
N ALA A 834 -9.07 44.04 3.38
CA ALA A 834 -8.91 44.14 4.82
C ALA A 834 -9.86 45.15 5.52
N SER A 835 -10.48 46.10 4.82
CA SER A 835 -11.20 47.20 5.51
C SER A 835 -12.53 47.59 4.89
N ASP A 836 -12.73 47.40 3.59
CA ASP A 836 -13.95 47.85 2.89
C ASP A 836 -15.08 46.82 2.97
N ALA A 837 -16.15 47.16 3.68
CA ALA A 837 -17.31 46.28 3.89
C ALA A 837 -18.11 46.02 2.60
N ASN A 838 -18.17 46.96 1.66
CA ASN A 838 -18.90 46.82 0.40
C ASN A 838 -18.15 45.89 -0.56
N ILE A 839 -16.82 46.00 -0.60
CA ILE A 839 -15.97 45.08 -1.38
C ILE A 839 -16.03 43.68 -0.76
N GLN A 840 -15.97 43.56 0.57
CA GLN A 840 -16.13 42.27 1.24
C GLN A 840 -17.49 41.65 0.94
N LYS A 841 -18.59 42.41 0.99
CA LYS A 841 -19.94 41.92 0.66
C LYS A 841 -20.01 41.38 -0.76
N THR A 842 -19.53 42.15 -1.73
CA THR A 842 -19.47 41.74 -3.15
C THR A 842 -18.66 40.44 -3.31
N TYR A 843 -17.52 40.33 -2.61
CA TYR A 843 -16.71 39.11 -2.61
C TYR A 843 -17.48 37.91 -2.05
N ARG A 844 -18.27 38.08 -0.97
CA ARG A 844 -19.07 36.98 -0.41
C ARG A 844 -20.12 36.47 -1.38
N ASP A 845 -20.82 37.39 -2.03
CA ASP A 845 -21.87 37.08 -3.01
C ASP A 845 -21.30 36.37 -4.24
N TYR A 846 -20.07 36.70 -4.63
CA TYR A 846 -19.38 36.03 -5.72
C TYR A 846 -18.91 34.62 -5.34
N ILE A 847 -18.13 34.45 -4.26
CA ILE A 847 -17.56 33.13 -3.95
C ILE A 847 -18.61 32.13 -3.45
N SER A 848 -19.73 32.58 -2.89
CA SER A 848 -20.85 31.70 -2.51
C SER A 848 -21.44 30.95 -3.70
N LYS A 849 -21.32 31.50 -4.92
CA LYS A 849 -21.76 30.86 -6.17
C LYS A 849 -20.78 29.79 -6.68
N ILE A 850 -19.56 29.76 -6.16
CA ILE A 850 -18.57 28.73 -6.52
C ILE A 850 -18.98 27.40 -5.88
N ASN A 851 -19.07 26.36 -6.71
CA ASN A 851 -19.43 25.01 -6.28
C ASN A 851 -18.22 24.31 -5.60
N PRO A 852 -18.28 24.02 -4.28
CA PRO A 852 -17.22 23.34 -3.55
C PRO A 852 -17.32 21.82 -3.74
N LYS A 853 -16.94 21.34 -4.93
CA LYS A 853 -17.12 19.94 -5.34
C LYS A 853 -16.51 18.93 -4.35
N ILE A 854 -15.35 19.23 -3.78
CA ILE A 854 -14.60 18.31 -2.89
C ILE A 854 -15.29 18.24 -1.52
N SER A 855 -15.61 19.39 -0.92
CA SER A 855 -16.30 19.45 0.37
C SER A 855 -17.71 18.85 0.28
N ASN A 856 -18.38 19.03 -0.86
CA ASN A 856 -19.69 18.42 -1.12
C ASN A 856 -19.62 16.90 -1.22
N SER A 857 -18.59 16.32 -1.85
CA SER A 857 -18.46 14.85 -1.92
C SER A 857 -18.17 14.23 -0.56
N LEU A 858 -17.38 14.91 0.29
CA LEU A 858 -17.05 14.45 1.64
C LEU A 858 -18.27 14.41 2.59
N LYS A 859 -19.32 15.21 2.31
CA LYS A 859 -20.57 15.20 3.09
C LYS A 859 -21.36 13.89 2.94
N GLY A 860 -21.18 13.14 1.85
CA GLY A 860 -21.87 11.88 1.56
C GLY A 860 -21.15 10.62 2.05
N GLU A 861 -19.97 10.74 2.67
CA GLU A 861 -19.13 9.62 3.16
C GLU A 861 -19.35 9.28 4.65
N LYS A 862 -20.34 9.88 5.32
CA LYS A 862 -20.67 9.61 6.73
C LYS A 862 -21.62 8.44 6.92
#